data_AF-A0A5R8KE21-F1
#
_entry.id   AF-A0A5R8KE21-F1
#
_cell.length_a   1.000
_cell.length_b   1.000
_cell.length_c   1.000
_cell.angle_alpha   90.00
_cell.angle_beta   90.00
_cell.angle_gamma   90.00
#
_symmetry.space_group_name_H-M   'P 1'
#
loop_
_entity.id
_entity.type
_entity.pdbx_description
1 polymer ?
#
loop_
_entity_poly.entity_id
_entity_poly.type
_entity_poly.pdbx_seq_one_letter_code
_entity_poly.pdbx_strand_id
1 'polypeptide(L)'
;MSDPIRHECGIAVVRLLKPLGYYHHKYGSALWGLDKLHALMIKQRNRGQDGMGVGCVKLNMQPGQPYMFRLRSSKSNSMEEVFGEIEDDYKTTAKQINRERKITARERGTDYVKFENDSEAIKNHFDYGGEVLVGHLRYGTSGSFGKASCHPYLRRSNWPTRSLIVLGNFNMTNTRELNDIMRRRGQHPVVDTDTQTVLEEIGFHLDEAHTSLYHDLRGKMDGIEIPAEISRQLDVTQVISESAAHWDGGYAIAGTIGNGDAFVMRDPNAIRPCFYVQTDEYIAFASERAALRSVFELEETDTHELPAAHVAVIKSDGRFSINSFAEPRLPTPCSFERIYFSRGNDASIYHDRKALGEALVPQLLEAVGNDLANTVLSFVPNTAETAYYGLMDGLRKQRRAEVKAALLEMIQRGEFDESKIDDLILQNWPRSEKIAHKDIKSRTFISQESGRDQLVSSVYDITYGVVKPDDHLVIVDDSIVRGTTLKQSILRILARTNPRSIVVVSTAPQIRYPDCYGIDMSELGKFIAFQAAIALLKETGHRDVIEHTYQNCIEELKKPAHEQRNVVQDIYAPFTDEEISAKIAELVRPQSSAWKGDLRVIYQTVENLHTALNSNAGDWYFSGNFPTPGGYPVVNGAFIRYHEKRPGRAYDTLF
;
A
#
# COMPACT_ATOMS: atom_id res chain seq x y z
N MET A 1 0.94 13.89 11.93
CA MET A 1 1.40 12.90 10.97
C MET A 1 2.56 13.57 10.29
N SER A 2 3.58 12.84 9.88
CA SER A 2 4.23 13.15 8.60
C SER A 2 3.20 13.58 7.55
N ASP A 3 3.56 14.41 6.56
CA ASP A 3 2.59 14.73 5.49
C ASP A 3 2.01 13.42 4.97
N PRO A 4 0.68 13.19 5.04
CA PRO A 4 0.14 11.84 4.87
C PRO A 4 0.64 11.30 3.55
N ILE A 5 1.51 10.29 3.62
CA ILE A 5 1.97 9.57 2.45
C ILE A 5 0.73 8.85 1.96
N ARG A 6 0.18 9.38 0.87
CA ARG A 6 -0.98 8.79 0.23
C ARG A 6 -0.50 7.47 -0.42
N HIS A 7 -1.37 6.48 -0.47
CA HIS A 7 -1.28 5.22 -1.25
C HIS A 7 -0.55 4.00 -0.69
N GLU A 8 -1.30 2.91 -0.65
CA GLU A 8 -1.29 1.87 -1.69
C GLU A 8 -2.75 1.51 -2.01
N CYS A 9 -3.04 0.77 -3.08
CA CYS A 9 -4.34 0.13 -3.28
C CYS A 9 -4.40 -1.23 -2.55
N GLY A 10 -5.59 -1.69 -2.22
CA GLY A 10 -5.82 -3.02 -1.64
C GLY A 10 -6.61 -3.90 -2.59
N ILE A 11 -6.19 -5.16 -2.77
CA ILE A 11 -6.98 -6.17 -3.47
C ILE A 11 -7.55 -7.20 -2.49
N ALA A 12 -8.70 -7.76 -2.86
CA ALA A 12 -9.29 -8.91 -2.21
C ALA A 12 -9.92 -9.82 -3.26
N VAL A 13 -9.72 -11.13 -3.13
CA VAL A 13 -10.36 -12.15 -3.97
C VAL A 13 -10.93 -13.22 -3.05
N VAL A 14 -12.16 -13.66 -3.30
CA VAL A 14 -12.80 -14.79 -2.63
C VAL A 14 -13.40 -15.70 -3.70
N ARG A 15 -12.93 -16.94 -3.75
CA ARG A 15 -13.41 -17.98 -4.65
C ARG A 15 -13.99 -19.15 -3.85
N LEU A 16 -15.26 -19.45 -4.07
CA LEU A 16 -15.99 -20.53 -3.41
C LEU A 16 -15.86 -21.86 -4.16
N LEU A 17 -15.27 -22.88 -3.57
CA LEU A 17 -15.07 -24.19 -4.21
C LEU A 17 -16.27 -25.13 -4.10
N LYS A 18 -17.32 -24.73 -3.37
CA LYS A 18 -18.59 -25.45 -3.25
C LYS A 18 -19.75 -24.61 -3.82
N PRO A 19 -20.92 -25.21 -4.13
CA PRO A 19 -22.12 -24.46 -4.50
C PRO A 19 -22.62 -23.58 -3.34
N LEU A 20 -23.36 -22.50 -3.64
CA LEU A 20 -23.86 -21.56 -2.62
C LEU A 20 -24.70 -22.24 -1.52
N GLY A 21 -25.45 -23.30 -1.86
CA GLY A 21 -26.22 -24.08 -0.90
C GLY A 21 -25.37 -24.72 0.21
N TYR A 22 -24.13 -25.11 -0.09
CA TYR A 22 -23.20 -25.64 0.91
C TYR A 22 -22.94 -24.61 2.02
N TYR A 23 -22.66 -23.36 1.66
CA TYR A 23 -22.39 -22.30 2.63
C TYR A 23 -23.64 -21.87 3.38
N HIS A 24 -24.81 -21.93 2.75
CA HIS A 24 -26.07 -21.73 3.48
C HIS A 24 -26.24 -22.79 4.58
N HIS A 25 -26.01 -24.06 4.28
CA HIS A 25 -26.14 -25.13 5.27
C HIS A 25 -25.07 -25.09 6.36
N LYS A 26 -23.81 -24.83 5.99
CA LYS A 26 -22.69 -24.86 6.95
C LYS A 26 -22.54 -23.57 7.75
N TYR A 27 -22.71 -22.42 7.11
CA TYR A 27 -22.45 -21.10 7.69
C TYR A 27 -23.70 -20.23 7.87
N GLY A 28 -24.88 -20.73 7.50
CA GLY A 28 -26.16 -20.05 7.68
C GLY A 28 -26.50 -19.01 6.60
N SER A 29 -25.64 -18.79 5.60
CA SER A 29 -25.85 -17.80 4.55
C SER A 29 -25.29 -18.26 3.20
N ALA A 30 -26.10 -18.17 2.14
CA ALA A 30 -25.63 -18.36 0.76
C ALA A 30 -24.71 -17.20 0.31
N LEU A 31 -24.74 -16.06 1.02
CA LEU A 31 -23.91 -14.88 0.76
C LEU A 31 -22.61 -14.88 1.57
N TRP A 32 -22.26 -15.98 2.24
CA TRP A 32 -21.05 -16.07 3.06
C TRP A 32 -19.78 -15.57 2.34
N GLY A 33 -19.61 -15.89 1.06
CA GLY A 33 -18.46 -15.39 0.28
C GLY A 33 -18.45 -13.86 0.11
N LEU A 34 -19.61 -13.25 -0.08
CA LEU A 34 -19.77 -11.80 -0.18
C LEU A 34 -19.51 -11.12 1.17
N ASP A 35 -19.97 -11.73 2.27
CA ASP A 35 -19.69 -11.28 3.63
C ASP A 35 -18.19 -11.32 3.94
N LYS A 36 -17.50 -12.40 3.53
CA LYS A 36 -16.05 -12.51 3.66
C LYS A 36 -15.30 -11.50 2.80
N LEU A 37 -15.76 -11.24 1.57
CA LEU A 37 -15.19 -10.16 0.76
C LEU A 37 -15.36 -8.81 1.47
N HIS A 38 -16.57 -8.48 1.94
CA HIS A 38 -16.82 -7.23 2.67
C HIS A 38 -15.91 -7.08 3.89
N ALA A 39 -15.76 -8.13 4.69
CA ALA A 39 -14.88 -8.15 5.84
C ALA A 39 -13.40 -7.93 5.46
N LEU A 40 -12.91 -8.55 4.37
CA LEU A 40 -11.55 -8.30 3.85
C LEU A 40 -11.37 -6.84 3.46
N MET A 41 -12.37 -6.24 2.81
CA MET A 41 -12.32 -4.83 2.42
C MET A 41 -12.25 -3.90 3.63
N ILE A 42 -13.05 -4.15 4.68
CA ILE A 42 -12.98 -3.39 5.94
C ILE A 42 -11.59 -3.55 6.59
N LYS A 43 -11.08 -4.78 6.62
CA LYS A 43 -9.76 -5.12 7.18
C LYS A 43 -8.59 -4.68 6.30
N GLN A 44 -8.83 -4.02 5.18
CA GLN A 44 -7.79 -3.39 4.36
C GLN A 44 -8.06 -1.90 4.10
N ARG A 45 -9.00 -1.25 4.81
CA ARG A 45 -9.37 0.18 4.62
C ARG A 45 -8.20 1.17 4.71
N ASN A 46 -7.09 0.79 5.36
CA ASN A 46 -5.85 1.57 5.37
C ASN A 46 -5.21 1.69 3.96
N ARG A 47 -5.52 0.78 3.03
CA ARG A 47 -5.06 0.73 1.64
C ARG A 47 -6.01 1.40 0.64
N GLY A 48 -6.86 2.33 1.07
CA GLY A 48 -7.67 3.08 0.11
C GLY A 48 -8.94 3.67 0.69
N GLN A 49 -9.10 4.98 0.50
CA GLN A 49 -10.26 5.76 0.95
C GLN A 49 -10.84 6.64 -0.16
N ASP A 50 -10.18 6.71 -1.32
CA ASP A 50 -10.58 7.59 -2.44
C ASP A 50 -11.59 6.91 -3.36
N GLY A 51 -11.69 5.58 -3.30
CA GLY A 51 -12.71 4.82 -4.01
C GLY A 51 -12.69 3.35 -3.68
N MET A 52 -13.73 2.65 -4.11
CA MET A 52 -13.90 1.21 -3.97
C MET A 52 -14.60 0.67 -5.21
N GLY A 53 -14.35 -0.60 -5.52
CA GLY A 53 -15.30 -1.39 -6.28
C GLY A 53 -15.28 -2.86 -5.93
N VAL A 54 -16.35 -3.53 -6.35
CA VAL A 54 -16.57 -4.97 -6.20
C VAL A 54 -16.98 -5.53 -7.55
N GLY A 55 -16.52 -6.73 -7.86
CA GLY A 55 -16.91 -7.53 -9.01
C GLY A 55 -17.38 -8.91 -8.58
N CYS A 56 -18.31 -9.50 -9.34
CA CYS A 56 -18.87 -10.82 -9.10
C CYS A 56 -18.99 -11.58 -10.42
N VAL A 57 -18.55 -12.84 -10.44
CA VAL A 57 -18.81 -13.80 -11.53
C VAL A 57 -19.54 -15.02 -10.97
N LYS A 58 -20.67 -15.36 -11.61
CA LYS A 58 -21.50 -16.53 -11.31
C LYS A 58 -21.13 -17.67 -12.23
N LEU A 59 -21.01 -18.87 -11.69
CA LEU A 59 -20.65 -20.07 -12.44
C LEU A 59 -21.87 -20.79 -12.98
N ASN A 60 -21.72 -21.54 -14.08
CA ASN A 60 -22.75 -22.44 -14.59
C ASN A 60 -24.11 -21.77 -14.86
N MET A 61 -24.11 -20.50 -15.26
CA MET A 61 -25.32 -19.78 -15.67
C MET A 61 -25.81 -20.30 -17.03
N GLN A 62 -27.12 -20.35 -17.23
CA GLN A 62 -27.69 -20.79 -18.50
C GLN A 62 -27.42 -19.76 -19.62
N PRO A 63 -27.30 -20.18 -20.88
CA PRO A 63 -27.18 -19.25 -22.01
C PRO A 63 -28.28 -18.17 -21.98
N GLY A 64 -27.86 -16.91 -22.12
CA GLY A 64 -28.75 -15.75 -22.05
C GLY A 64 -28.93 -15.15 -20.66
N GLN A 65 -28.48 -15.82 -19.60
CA GLN A 65 -28.49 -15.24 -18.25
C GLN A 65 -27.23 -14.39 -17.99
N PRO A 66 -27.35 -13.29 -17.22
CA PRO A 66 -26.20 -12.48 -16.84
C PRO A 66 -25.33 -13.22 -15.81
N TYR A 67 -24.01 -13.15 -15.99
CA TYR A 67 -23.03 -13.89 -15.17
C TYR A 67 -21.92 -13.02 -14.58
N MET A 68 -21.81 -11.74 -14.97
CA MET A 68 -20.68 -10.88 -14.59
C MET A 68 -21.13 -9.45 -14.24
N PHE A 69 -20.86 -9.05 -13.00
CA PHE A 69 -21.40 -7.84 -12.38
C PHE A 69 -20.27 -7.01 -11.77
N ARG A 70 -20.49 -5.70 -11.69
CA ARG A 70 -19.53 -4.76 -11.12
C ARG A 70 -20.22 -3.51 -10.57
N LEU A 71 -19.84 -3.12 -9.36
CA LEU A 71 -20.21 -1.84 -8.75
C LEU A 71 -18.96 -1.09 -8.28
N ARG A 72 -19.00 0.26 -8.40
CA ARG A 72 -17.88 1.14 -8.06
C ARG A 72 -18.39 2.46 -7.47
N SER A 73 -17.62 3.03 -6.56
CA SER A 73 -17.81 4.39 -6.06
C SER A 73 -16.46 5.10 -5.84
N SER A 74 -16.41 6.40 -6.11
CA SER A 74 -15.30 7.30 -5.78
C SER A 74 -15.67 8.32 -4.70
N LYS A 75 -16.79 8.10 -3.97
CA LYS A 75 -17.19 8.98 -2.87
C LYS A 75 -16.33 8.72 -1.63
N SER A 76 -16.26 9.73 -0.76
CA SER A 76 -15.53 9.64 0.52
C SER A 76 -16.05 8.60 1.53
N ASN A 77 -17.24 8.04 1.28
CA ASN A 77 -17.88 6.93 1.99
C ASN A 77 -18.17 5.78 1.00
N SER A 78 -17.25 5.56 0.04
CA SER A 78 -17.42 4.62 -1.06
C SER A 78 -17.70 3.18 -0.61
N MET A 79 -17.13 2.78 0.53
CA MET A 79 -17.39 1.45 1.12
C MET A 79 -18.83 1.30 1.57
N GLU A 80 -19.32 2.27 2.34
CA GLU A 80 -20.70 2.29 2.84
C GLU A 80 -21.70 2.41 1.67
N GLU A 81 -21.36 3.14 0.60
CA GLU A 81 -22.20 3.26 -0.59
C GLU A 81 -22.25 1.96 -1.41
N VAL A 82 -21.10 1.36 -1.73
CA VAL A 82 -21.05 0.15 -2.58
C VAL A 82 -21.74 -1.02 -1.89
N PHE A 83 -21.40 -1.31 -0.62
CA PHE A 83 -22.05 -2.41 0.09
C PHE A 83 -23.49 -2.08 0.49
N GLY A 84 -23.82 -0.82 0.74
CA GLY A 84 -25.21 -0.39 0.98
C GLY A 84 -26.10 -0.60 -0.24
N GLU A 85 -25.63 -0.24 -1.44
CA GLU A 85 -26.38 -0.47 -2.69
C GLU A 85 -26.57 -1.97 -2.97
N ILE A 86 -25.55 -2.79 -2.72
CA ILE A 86 -25.63 -4.25 -2.83
C ILE A 86 -26.66 -4.81 -1.83
N GLU A 87 -26.66 -4.33 -0.59
CA GLU A 87 -27.59 -4.78 0.45
C GLU A 87 -29.04 -4.34 0.14
N ASP A 88 -29.24 -3.13 -0.38
CA ASP A 88 -30.54 -2.61 -0.77
C ASP A 88 -31.12 -3.36 -1.97
N ASP A 89 -30.29 -3.71 -2.96
CA ASP A 89 -30.66 -4.57 -4.09
C ASP A 89 -31.11 -5.96 -3.61
N TYR A 90 -30.33 -6.58 -2.71
CA TYR A 90 -30.69 -7.87 -2.11
C TYR A 90 -32.05 -7.80 -1.40
N LYS A 91 -32.25 -6.80 -0.53
CA LYS A 91 -33.51 -6.63 0.22
C LYS A 91 -34.70 -6.39 -0.70
N THR A 92 -34.50 -5.64 -1.78
CA THR A 92 -35.54 -5.32 -2.76
C THR A 92 -35.94 -6.58 -3.52
N THR A 93 -34.96 -7.31 -4.03
CA THR A 93 -35.15 -8.60 -4.72
C THR A 93 -35.83 -9.63 -3.82
N ALA A 94 -35.35 -9.77 -2.57
CA ALA A 94 -35.94 -10.67 -1.59
C ALA A 94 -37.41 -10.35 -1.32
N LYS A 95 -37.75 -9.07 -1.10
CA LYS A 95 -39.14 -8.63 -0.88
C LYS A 95 -40.04 -8.94 -2.08
N GLN A 96 -39.57 -8.66 -3.29
CA GLN A 96 -40.32 -8.91 -4.52
C GLN A 96 -40.62 -10.40 -4.67
N ILE A 97 -39.59 -11.24 -4.67
CA ILE A 97 -39.74 -12.69 -4.87
C ILE A 97 -40.55 -13.33 -3.74
N ASN A 98 -40.34 -12.93 -2.49
CA ASN A 98 -41.13 -13.43 -1.37
C ASN A 98 -42.62 -13.08 -1.51
N ARG A 99 -42.95 -11.89 -2.04
CA ARG A 99 -44.34 -11.50 -2.28
C ARG A 99 -44.97 -12.36 -3.37
N GLU A 100 -44.27 -12.56 -4.48
CA GLU A 100 -44.72 -13.41 -5.59
C GLU A 100 -44.93 -14.86 -5.13
N ARG A 101 -43.96 -15.43 -4.42
CA ARG A 101 -44.04 -16.79 -3.87
C ARG A 101 -45.17 -16.98 -2.86
N LYS A 102 -45.45 -15.98 -2.01
CA LYS A 102 -46.60 -16.04 -1.08
C LYS A 102 -47.94 -16.11 -1.82
N ILE A 103 -48.08 -15.35 -2.92
CA ILE A 103 -49.28 -15.37 -3.75
C ILE A 103 -49.40 -16.76 -4.40
N THR A 104 -48.35 -17.24 -5.06
CA THR A 104 -48.35 -18.55 -5.72
C THR A 104 -48.60 -19.71 -4.75
N ALA A 105 -47.98 -19.70 -3.57
CA ALA A 105 -48.19 -20.70 -2.54
C ALA A 105 -49.66 -20.74 -2.07
N ARG A 106 -50.30 -19.58 -1.93
CA ARG A 106 -51.72 -19.48 -1.57
C ARG A 106 -52.64 -19.98 -2.69
N GLU A 107 -52.32 -19.68 -3.94
CA GLU A 107 -53.12 -20.07 -5.11
C GLU A 107 -53.00 -21.56 -5.44
N ARG A 108 -51.79 -22.13 -5.30
CA ARG A 108 -51.48 -23.50 -5.71
C ARG A 108 -51.41 -24.51 -4.55
N GLY A 109 -51.50 -24.05 -3.30
CA GLY A 109 -51.40 -24.90 -2.11
C GLY A 109 -50.01 -25.52 -1.91
N THR A 110 -48.94 -24.87 -2.38
CA THR A 110 -47.55 -25.35 -2.25
C THR A 110 -46.84 -24.75 -1.05
N ASP A 111 -45.76 -25.38 -0.61
CA ASP A 111 -44.92 -24.86 0.47
C ASP A 111 -44.27 -23.51 0.11
N TYR A 112 -44.24 -22.60 1.08
CA TYR A 112 -43.60 -21.29 0.95
C TYR A 112 -42.14 -21.36 1.41
N VAL A 113 -41.22 -21.26 0.45
CA VAL A 113 -39.78 -21.11 0.73
C VAL A 113 -39.37 -19.64 0.59
N LYS A 114 -38.85 -19.09 1.68
CA LYS A 114 -38.27 -17.73 1.69
C LYS A 114 -37.09 -17.64 0.71
N PHE A 115 -37.01 -16.54 -0.03
CA PHE A 115 -35.89 -16.26 -0.95
C PHE A 115 -34.53 -16.39 -0.26
N GLU A 116 -34.43 -15.91 0.97
CA GLU A 116 -33.22 -15.91 1.79
C GLU A 116 -32.71 -17.32 2.13
N ASN A 117 -33.58 -18.33 2.04
CA ASN A 117 -33.28 -19.74 2.30
C ASN A 117 -33.13 -20.55 1.00
N ASP A 118 -33.14 -19.91 -0.16
CA ASP A 118 -33.09 -20.55 -1.47
C ASP A 118 -31.84 -20.07 -2.22
N SER A 119 -30.77 -20.86 -2.10
CA SER A 119 -29.47 -20.51 -2.69
C SER A 119 -29.51 -20.41 -4.22
N GLU A 120 -30.35 -21.20 -4.88
CA GLU A 120 -30.51 -21.14 -6.34
C GLU A 120 -31.26 -19.88 -6.76
N ALA A 121 -32.30 -19.49 -6.02
CA ALA A 121 -32.98 -18.22 -6.27
C ALA A 121 -32.05 -17.03 -6.04
N ILE A 122 -31.26 -17.04 -4.96
CA ILE A 122 -30.24 -16.01 -4.69
C ILE A 122 -29.29 -15.91 -5.88
N LYS A 123 -28.75 -17.04 -6.35
CA LYS A 123 -27.86 -17.07 -7.51
C LYS A 123 -28.51 -16.50 -8.78
N ASN A 124 -29.75 -16.87 -9.06
CA ASN A 124 -30.43 -16.50 -10.31
C ASN A 124 -30.92 -15.05 -10.31
N HIS A 125 -31.29 -14.49 -9.16
CA HIS A 125 -31.97 -13.20 -9.09
C HIS A 125 -31.18 -12.07 -8.43
N PHE A 126 -30.12 -12.37 -7.69
CA PHE A 126 -29.28 -11.36 -7.04
C PHE A 126 -27.89 -11.30 -7.67
N ASP A 127 -27.49 -10.13 -8.18
CA ASP A 127 -26.27 -9.93 -8.97
C ASP A 127 -24.98 -10.38 -8.26
N TYR A 128 -24.91 -10.22 -6.93
CA TYR A 128 -23.74 -10.58 -6.13
C TYR A 128 -23.87 -11.95 -5.43
N GLY A 129 -24.86 -12.76 -5.81
CA GLY A 129 -24.97 -14.18 -5.44
C GLY A 129 -24.11 -15.06 -6.35
N GLY A 130 -22.78 -14.92 -6.29
CA GLY A 130 -21.85 -15.66 -7.15
C GLY A 130 -20.65 -16.25 -6.41
N GLU A 131 -19.90 -17.09 -7.11
CA GLU A 131 -18.82 -17.89 -6.51
C GLU A 131 -17.42 -17.33 -6.74
N VAL A 132 -17.25 -16.32 -7.59
CA VAL A 132 -16.00 -15.59 -7.79
C VAL A 132 -16.24 -14.12 -7.45
N LEU A 133 -15.62 -13.65 -6.38
CA LEU A 133 -15.83 -12.32 -5.84
C LEU A 133 -14.50 -11.59 -5.75
N VAL A 134 -14.45 -10.37 -6.26
CA VAL A 134 -13.24 -9.54 -6.26
C VAL A 134 -13.56 -8.15 -5.72
N GLY A 135 -12.62 -7.57 -4.98
CA GLY A 135 -12.76 -6.26 -4.36
C GLY A 135 -11.48 -5.46 -4.49
N HIS A 136 -11.62 -4.16 -4.72
CA HIS A 136 -10.51 -3.23 -4.79
C HIS A 136 -10.77 -1.96 -3.97
N LEU A 137 -9.79 -1.60 -3.13
CA LEU A 137 -9.72 -0.33 -2.43
C LEU A 137 -8.76 0.57 -3.18
N ARG A 138 -9.28 1.69 -3.67
CA ARG A 138 -8.49 2.69 -4.38
C ARG A 138 -8.03 3.75 -3.40
N TYR A 139 -6.73 3.98 -3.41
CA TYR A 139 -6.18 5.27 -3.06
C TYR A 139 -5.73 5.92 -4.38
N GLY A 140 -6.28 7.07 -4.74
CA GLY A 140 -6.09 7.71 -6.05
C GLY A 140 -4.68 8.26 -6.22
N THR A 141 -3.74 7.42 -6.64
CA THR A 141 -2.34 7.76 -6.93
C THR A 141 -2.31 8.87 -7.98
N SER A 142 -2.91 8.66 -9.14
CA SER A 142 -3.03 9.66 -10.22
C SER A 142 -4.36 9.52 -10.97
N GLY A 143 -4.56 10.40 -11.96
CA GLY A 143 -5.68 10.38 -12.89
C GLY A 143 -6.95 11.05 -12.37
N SER A 144 -8.05 10.87 -13.10
CA SER A 144 -9.33 11.44 -12.69
C SER A 144 -9.79 10.87 -11.32
N PHE A 145 -10.28 11.74 -10.43
CA PHE A 145 -10.86 11.32 -9.15
C PHE A 145 -12.31 10.80 -9.30
N GLY A 146 -12.64 10.27 -10.47
CA GLY A 146 -13.97 9.80 -10.82
C GLY A 146 -14.16 8.29 -10.62
N LYS A 147 -15.43 7.88 -10.67
CA LYS A 147 -15.85 6.46 -10.71
C LYS A 147 -15.22 5.67 -11.86
N ALA A 148 -14.87 6.34 -12.97
CA ALA A 148 -14.24 5.72 -14.13
C ALA A 148 -12.88 5.09 -13.79
N SER A 149 -12.08 5.77 -12.96
CA SER A 149 -10.75 5.34 -12.53
C SER A 149 -10.75 4.39 -11.32
N CYS A 150 -11.92 3.99 -10.83
CA CYS A 150 -12.01 2.98 -9.77
C CYS A 150 -11.95 1.57 -10.37
N HIS A 151 -11.26 0.67 -9.70
CA HIS A 151 -11.28 -0.74 -10.08
C HIS A 151 -12.52 -1.40 -9.46
N PRO A 152 -12.95 -2.57 -9.95
CA PRO A 152 -12.40 -3.32 -11.08
C PRO A 152 -12.73 -2.72 -12.46
N TYR A 153 -11.87 -2.95 -13.44
CA TYR A 153 -12.16 -2.69 -14.85
C TYR A 153 -12.86 -3.90 -15.46
N LEU A 154 -13.71 -3.67 -16.46
CA LEU A 154 -14.59 -4.70 -17.03
C LEU A 154 -14.63 -4.57 -18.55
N ARG A 155 -14.27 -5.67 -19.23
CA ARG A 155 -14.40 -5.90 -20.66
C ARG A 155 -15.49 -6.96 -20.88
N ARG A 156 -16.47 -6.68 -21.73
CA ARG A 156 -17.58 -7.60 -22.01
C ARG A 156 -17.53 -8.14 -23.43
N SER A 157 -17.87 -9.42 -23.56
CA SER A 157 -18.09 -10.11 -24.82
C SER A 157 -19.34 -10.99 -24.70
N ASN A 158 -19.93 -11.35 -25.84
CA ASN A 158 -20.95 -12.42 -25.90
C ASN A 158 -20.35 -13.81 -25.67
N TRP A 159 -19.01 -13.95 -25.74
CA TRP A 159 -18.29 -15.14 -25.32
C TRP A 159 -17.78 -14.98 -23.88
N PRO A 160 -18.25 -15.79 -22.91
CA PRO A 160 -17.78 -15.69 -21.52
C PRO A 160 -16.26 -15.79 -21.39
N THR A 161 -15.63 -16.62 -22.20
CA THR A 161 -14.17 -16.80 -22.28
C THR A 161 -13.39 -15.60 -22.84
N ARG A 162 -14.08 -14.53 -23.31
CA ARG A 162 -13.47 -13.25 -23.74
C ARG A 162 -13.85 -12.06 -22.85
N SER A 163 -14.79 -12.28 -21.93
CA SER A 163 -15.16 -11.30 -20.90
C SER A 163 -14.13 -11.32 -19.78
N LEU A 164 -13.74 -10.15 -19.28
CA LEU A 164 -12.64 -10.02 -18.34
C LEU A 164 -12.91 -8.91 -17.32
N ILE A 165 -12.67 -9.21 -16.05
CA ILE A 165 -12.50 -8.23 -14.98
C ILE A 165 -11.03 -8.18 -14.57
N VAL A 166 -10.47 -6.98 -14.40
CA VAL A 166 -9.11 -6.77 -13.88
C VAL A 166 -9.11 -5.74 -12.75
N LEU A 167 -8.30 -6.00 -11.73
CA LEU A 167 -8.02 -5.10 -10.63
C LEU A 167 -6.58 -5.32 -10.14
N GLY A 168 -6.01 -4.39 -9.38
CA GLY A 168 -4.66 -4.61 -8.86
C GLY A 168 -4.12 -3.43 -8.07
N ASN A 169 -3.13 -3.71 -7.22
CA ASN A 169 -2.26 -2.71 -6.64
C ASN A 169 -1.01 -2.65 -7.52
N PHE A 170 -0.95 -1.70 -8.44
CA PHE A 170 0.17 -1.58 -9.35
C PHE A 170 0.42 -0.15 -9.83
N ASN A 171 1.64 0.06 -10.31
CA ASN A 171 1.99 1.17 -11.17
C ASN A 171 2.97 0.66 -12.24
N MET A 172 2.64 0.87 -13.51
CA MET A 172 3.51 0.53 -14.64
C MET A 172 4.43 1.70 -14.97
N THR A 173 5.74 1.47 -14.97
CA THR A 173 6.77 2.49 -15.25
C THR A 173 6.96 2.74 -16.73
N ASN A 174 6.58 1.77 -17.59
CA ASN A 174 6.77 1.81 -19.04
C ASN A 174 5.45 1.87 -19.84
N THR A 175 4.39 2.44 -19.28
CA THR A 175 3.07 2.59 -19.93
C THR A 175 3.15 3.19 -21.35
N ARG A 176 4.07 4.12 -21.61
CA ARG A 176 4.30 4.68 -22.95
C ARG A 176 4.73 3.61 -23.96
N GLU A 177 5.69 2.77 -23.59
CA GLU A 177 6.19 1.67 -24.41
C GLU A 177 5.10 0.63 -24.67
N LEU A 178 4.33 0.27 -23.64
CA LEU A 178 3.20 -0.65 -23.75
C LEU A 178 2.15 -0.13 -24.75
N ASN A 179 1.82 1.16 -24.69
CA ASN A 179 0.92 1.78 -25.64
C ASN A 179 1.50 1.79 -27.08
N ASP A 180 2.82 1.95 -27.24
CA ASP A 180 3.48 1.83 -28.55
C ASP A 180 3.45 0.40 -29.10
N ILE A 181 3.54 -0.62 -28.25
CA ILE A 181 3.35 -2.02 -28.64
C ILE A 181 1.93 -2.23 -29.17
N MET A 182 0.91 -1.76 -28.44
CA MET A 182 -0.49 -1.84 -28.86
C MET A 182 -0.74 -1.12 -30.19
N ARG A 183 -0.20 0.11 -30.35
CA ARG A 183 -0.29 0.86 -31.62
C ARG A 183 0.33 0.11 -32.79
N ARG A 184 1.48 -0.53 -32.59
CA ARG A 184 2.14 -1.35 -33.63
C ARG A 184 1.32 -2.57 -34.03
N ARG A 185 0.49 -3.12 -33.14
CA ARG A 185 -0.49 -4.17 -33.44
C ARG A 185 -1.76 -3.65 -34.14
N GLY A 186 -1.88 -2.33 -34.35
CA GLY A 186 -3.06 -1.70 -34.96
C GLY A 186 -4.17 -1.33 -33.97
N GLN A 187 -3.93 -1.44 -32.65
CA GLN A 187 -4.89 -1.02 -31.64
C GLN A 187 -4.84 0.50 -31.40
N HIS A 188 -5.93 1.05 -30.88
CA HIS A 188 -6.04 2.46 -30.51
C HIS A 188 -6.18 2.60 -28.98
N PRO A 189 -5.07 2.51 -28.22
CA PRO A 189 -5.15 2.60 -26.76
C PRO A 189 -5.64 3.98 -26.35
N VAL A 190 -6.75 4.03 -25.61
CA VAL A 190 -7.23 5.27 -24.98
C VAL A 190 -6.33 5.55 -23.79
N VAL A 191 -5.49 6.57 -23.93
CA VAL A 191 -4.50 6.96 -22.92
C VAL A 191 -5.24 7.61 -21.75
N ASP A 192 -5.56 6.82 -20.72
CA ASP A 192 -6.25 7.34 -19.53
C ASP A 192 -5.64 6.78 -18.22
N THR A 193 -5.31 5.48 -18.18
CA THR A 193 -4.72 4.84 -16.98
C THR A 193 -3.88 3.62 -17.36
N ASP A 194 -2.86 3.32 -16.57
CA ASP A 194 -2.07 2.07 -16.64
C ASP A 194 -2.95 0.81 -16.55
N THR A 195 -4.04 0.89 -15.79
CA THR A 195 -5.00 -0.20 -15.63
C THR A 195 -5.74 -0.52 -16.93
N GLN A 196 -6.07 0.49 -17.74
CA GLN A 196 -6.64 0.24 -19.06
C GLN A 196 -5.64 -0.48 -19.95
N THR A 197 -4.35 -0.08 -19.93
CA THR A 197 -3.30 -0.77 -20.67
C THR A 197 -3.18 -2.24 -20.23
N VAL A 198 -3.21 -2.53 -18.92
CA VAL A 198 -3.21 -3.93 -18.44
C VAL A 198 -4.45 -4.69 -18.91
N LEU A 199 -5.64 -4.10 -18.81
CA LEU A 199 -6.89 -4.74 -19.25
C LEU A 199 -6.87 -5.08 -20.74
N GLU A 200 -6.45 -4.15 -21.59
CA GLU A 200 -6.43 -4.34 -23.04
C GLU A 200 -5.35 -5.33 -23.47
N GLU A 201 -4.18 -5.34 -22.81
CA GLU A 201 -3.13 -6.31 -23.12
C GLU A 201 -3.58 -7.74 -22.78
N ILE A 202 -4.14 -7.97 -21.58
CA ILE A 202 -4.70 -9.28 -21.22
C ILE A 202 -5.88 -9.63 -22.13
N GLY A 203 -6.74 -8.66 -22.43
CA GLY A 203 -7.89 -8.85 -23.34
C GLY A 203 -7.47 -9.26 -24.75
N PHE A 204 -6.36 -8.73 -25.26
CA PHE A 204 -5.80 -9.09 -26.56
C PHE A 204 -5.33 -10.56 -26.59
N HIS A 205 -4.49 -10.97 -25.64
CA HIS A 205 -3.99 -12.35 -25.60
C HIS A 205 -5.10 -13.36 -25.28
N LEU A 206 -6.08 -12.97 -24.47
CA LEU A 206 -7.28 -13.77 -24.23
C LEU A 206 -8.11 -13.99 -25.51
N ASP A 207 -8.25 -12.96 -26.33
CA ASP A 207 -8.96 -13.06 -27.61
C ASP A 207 -8.21 -13.94 -28.62
N GLU A 208 -6.88 -13.85 -28.68
CA GLU A 208 -6.04 -14.70 -29.53
C GLU A 208 -6.16 -16.17 -29.11
N ALA A 209 -5.96 -16.47 -27.81
CA ALA A 209 -6.08 -17.81 -27.27
C ALA A 209 -7.47 -18.42 -27.54
N HIS A 210 -8.54 -17.65 -27.27
CA HIS A 210 -9.89 -18.09 -27.58
C HIS A 210 -10.07 -18.33 -29.08
N THR A 211 -9.61 -17.42 -29.94
CA THR A 211 -9.85 -17.50 -31.39
C THR A 211 -9.14 -18.71 -31.99
N SER A 212 -7.92 -19.00 -31.55
CA SER A 212 -7.21 -20.22 -31.93
C SER A 212 -8.00 -21.47 -31.54
N LEU A 213 -8.41 -21.58 -30.27
CA LEU A 213 -9.18 -22.72 -29.78
C LEU A 213 -10.51 -22.88 -30.54
N TYR A 214 -11.23 -21.77 -30.79
CA TYR A 214 -12.47 -21.79 -31.54
C TYR A 214 -12.27 -22.30 -32.98
N HIS A 215 -11.21 -21.84 -33.67
CA HIS A 215 -10.89 -22.31 -35.02
C HIS A 215 -10.52 -23.79 -35.06
N ASP A 216 -9.90 -24.31 -34.01
CA ASP A 216 -9.58 -25.72 -33.91
C ASP A 216 -10.80 -26.59 -33.63
N LEU A 217 -11.77 -26.09 -32.86
CA LEU A 217 -12.97 -26.82 -32.44
C LEU A 217 -14.13 -26.69 -33.43
N ARG A 218 -14.23 -25.58 -34.17
CA ARG A 218 -15.33 -25.37 -35.13
C ARG A 218 -15.31 -26.47 -36.20
N GLY A 219 -16.46 -27.09 -36.42
CA GLY A 219 -16.59 -28.22 -37.35
C GLY A 219 -16.18 -29.58 -36.78
N LYS A 220 -15.66 -29.65 -35.55
CA LYS A 220 -15.37 -30.91 -34.83
C LYS A 220 -16.39 -31.26 -33.75
N MET A 221 -17.19 -30.29 -33.29
CA MET A 221 -18.23 -30.47 -32.26
C MET A 221 -19.37 -29.48 -32.45
N ASP A 222 -20.47 -29.67 -31.72
CA ASP A 222 -21.61 -28.76 -31.74
C ASP A 222 -21.21 -27.38 -31.17
N GLY A 223 -21.69 -26.30 -31.79
CA GLY A 223 -21.42 -24.94 -31.36
C GLY A 223 -21.84 -24.66 -29.91
N ILE A 224 -22.84 -25.37 -29.39
CA ILE A 224 -23.29 -25.28 -28.00
C ILE A 224 -22.22 -25.79 -27.02
N GLU A 225 -21.42 -26.77 -27.42
CA GLU A 225 -20.40 -27.42 -26.57
C GLU A 225 -19.06 -26.69 -26.60
N ILE A 226 -18.77 -25.96 -27.69
CA ILE A 226 -17.50 -25.25 -27.90
C ILE A 226 -17.10 -24.35 -26.71
N PRO A 227 -17.96 -23.50 -26.12
CA PRO A 227 -17.56 -22.63 -25.01
C PRO A 227 -17.04 -23.40 -23.78
N ALA A 228 -17.67 -24.53 -23.45
CA ALA A 228 -17.26 -25.37 -22.33
C ALA A 228 -15.89 -26.01 -22.61
N GLU A 229 -15.66 -26.44 -23.85
CA GLU A 229 -14.38 -27.03 -24.24
C GLU A 229 -13.26 -25.99 -24.31
N ILE A 230 -13.52 -24.78 -24.83
CA ILE A 230 -12.57 -23.66 -24.75
C ILE A 230 -12.22 -23.38 -23.29
N SER A 231 -13.21 -23.30 -22.40
CA SER A 231 -12.98 -23.08 -20.97
C SER A 231 -12.07 -24.15 -20.35
N ARG A 232 -12.23 -25.42 -20.76
CA ARG A 232 -11.42 -26.55 -20.29
C ARG A 232 -9.98 -26.46 -20.78
N GLN A 233 -9.76 -26.06 -22.03
CA GLN A 233 -8.45 -26.00 -22.67
C GLN A 233 -7.69 -24.69 -22.46
N LEU A 234 -8.38 -23.59 -22.10
CA LEU A 234 -7.77 -22.28 -21.95
C LEU A 234 -6.64 -22.28 -20.91
N ASP A 235 -5.42 -22.02 -21.38
CA ASP A 235 -4.24 -21.85 -20.55
C ASP A 235 -4.13 -20.39 -20.10
N VAL A 236 -4.67 -20.12 -18.91
CA VAL A 236 -4.62 -18.79 -18.29
C VAL A 236 -3.17 -18.41 -17.94
N THR A 237 -2.31 -19.37 -17.61
CA THR A 237 -0.90 -19.07 -17.30
C THR A 237 -0.22 -18.50 -18.54
N GLN A 238 -0.38 -19.16 -19.69
CA GLN A 238 0.19 -18.71 -20.96
C GLN A 238 -0.31 -17.31 -21.34
N VAL A 239 -1.63 -17.07 -21.28
CA VAL A 239 -2.23 -15.75 -21.57
C VAL A 239 -1.59 -14.66 -20.70
N ILE A 240 -1.41 -14.92 -19.40
CA ILE A 240 -0.80 -13.96 -18.49
C ILE A 240 0.69 -13.77 -18.75
N SER A 241 1.44 -14.84 -19.03
CA SER A 241 2.86 -14.77 -19.39
C SER A 241 3.10 -13.92 -20.64
N GLU A 242 2.29 -14.11 -21.69
CA GLU A 242 2.36 -13.34 -22.93
C GLU A 242 1.98 -11.87 -22.71
N SER A 243 0.99 -11.62 -21.86
CA SER A 243 0.57 -10.27 -21.49
C SER A 243 1.64 -9.52 -20.72
N ALA A 244 2.29 -10.19 -19.77
CA ALA A 244 3.24 -9.58 -18.84
C ALA A 244 4.67 -9.49 -19.37
N ALA A 245 4.95 -10.05 -20.55
CA ALA A 245 6.30 -10.14 -21.13
C ALA A 245 7.04 -8.79 -21.21
N HIS A 246 6.31 -7.68 -21.37
CA HIS A 246 6.87 -6.34 -21.48
C HIS A 246 6.56 -5.42 -20.30
N TRP A 247 5.94 -5.92 -19.23
CA TRP A 247 5.59 -5.07 -18.09
C TRP A 247 6.81 -4.73 -17.23
N ASP A 248 7.00 -3.45 -16.99
CA ASP A 248 7.95 -2.95 -15.99
C ASP A 248 7.19 -2.15 -14.93
N GLY A 249 7.49 -2.42 -13.65
CA GLY A 249 6.80 -1.81 -12.53
C GLY A 249 6.69 -2.75 -11.34
N GLY A 250 5.92 -2.31 -10.34
CA GLY A 250 5.58 -3.09 -9.15
C GLY A 250 4.09 -3.37 -9.17
N TYR A 251 3.70 -4.63 -9.02
CA TYR A 251 2.31 -5.03 -9.23
C TYR A 251 1.90 -6.30 -8.50
N ALA A 252 0.70 -6.23 -7.91
CA ALA A 252 -0.12 -7.38 -7.56
C ALA A 252 -1.46 -7.23 -8.29
N ILE A 253 -1.69 -8.05 -9.31
CA ILE A 253 -2.85 -7.97 -10.22
C ILE A 253 -3.73 -9.18 -10.00
N ALA A 254 -5.04 -8.97 -9.95
CA ALA A 254 -6.04 -10.01 -9.94
C ALA A 254 -7.04 -9.81 -11.08
N GLY A 255 -7.58 -10.91 -11.60
CA GLY A 255 -8.63 -10.84 -12.59
C GLY A 255 -9.52 -12.09 -12.60
N THR A 256 -10.67 -11.95 -13.25
CA THR A 256 -11.58 -13.06 -13.50
C THR A 256 -12.15 -13.00 -14.91
N ILE A 257 -12.14 -14.14 -15.57
CA ILE A 257 -12.67 -14.35 -16.90
C ILE A 257 -14.14 -14.77 -16.77
N GLY A 258 -14.99 -14.44 -17.74
CA GLY A 258 -16.42 -14.69 -17.69
C GLY A 258 -16.83 -16.16 -17.60
N ASN A 259 -15.95 -17.10 -17.93
CA ASN A 259 -16.16 -18.53 -17.71
C ASN A 259 -15.98 -18.95 -16.23
N GLY A 260 -15.51 -18.05 -15.37
CA GLY A 260 -15.27 -18.30 -13.95
C GLY A 260 -13.83 -18.61 -13.59
N ASP A 261 -12.92 -18.70 -14.57
CA ASP A 261 -11.50 -18.76 -14.27
C ASP A 261 -11.06 -17.45 -13.62
N ALA A 262 -10.14 -17.53 -12.67
CA ALA A 262 -9.55 -16.37 -12.00
C ALA A 262 -8.04 -16.51 -11.94
N PHE A 263 -7.35 -15.37 -11.84
CA PHE A 263 -5.91 -15.33 -11.66
C PHE A 263 -5.51 -14.24 -10.68
N VAL A 264 -4.41 -14.46 -9.96
CA VAL A 264 -3.74 -13.47 -9.13
C VAL A 264 -2.24 -13.61 -9.36
N MET A 265 -1.55 -12.52 -9.70
CA MET A 265 -0.14 -12.54 -10.03
C MET A 265 0.65 -11.47 -9.28
N ARG A 266 1.96 -11.70 -9.15
CA ARG A 266 2.89 -10.81 -8.46
C ARG A 266 4.12 -10.50 -9.31
N ASP A 267 4.58 -9.25 -9.25
CA ASP A 267 5.73 -8.79 -10.02
C ASP A 267 7.02 -9.61 -9.78
N PRO A 268 7.92 -9.68 -10.78
CA PRO A 268 9.16 -10.46 -10.69
C PRO A 268 10.13 -10.03 -9.58
N ASN A 269 10.00 -8.81 -9.06
CA ASN A 269 10.82 -8.27 -7.99
C ASN A 269 10.12 -8.37 -6.62
N ALA A 270 8.92 -8.95 -6.53
CA ALA A 270 8.10 -9.02 -5.32
C ALA A 270 7.90 -7.67 -4.60
N ILE A 271 7.86 -6.56 -5.36
CA ILE A 271 7.73 -5.19 -4.84
C ILE A 271 6.42 -5.05 -4.07
N ARG A 272 5.30 -5.51 -4.65
CA ARG A 272 3.97 -5.43 -4.04
C ARG A 272 3.61 -6.71 -3.29
N PRO A 273 3.08 -6.63 -2.05
CA PRO A 273 2.70 -7.81 -1.30
C PRO A 273 1.39 -8.40 -1.82
N CYS A 274 1.30 -9.73 -1.78
CA CYS A 274 0.08 -10.47 -2.04
C CYS A 274 0.14 -11.80 -1.28
N PHE A 275 -0.90 -12.09 -0.51
CA PHE A 275 -1.01 -13.29 0.30
C PHE A 275 -2.27 -14.06 -0.07
N TYR A 276 -2.25 -15.37 0.19
CA TYR A 276 -3.36 -16.24 -0.10
C TYR A 276 -3.56 -17.32 0.97
N VAL A 277 -4.75 -17.87 0.98
CA VAL A 277 -5.14 -19.08 1.70
C VAL A 277 -5.88 -19.99 0.73
N GLN A 278 -5.62 -21.29 0.83
CA GLN A 278 -6.32 -22.33 0.08
C GLN A 278 -6.86 -23.37 1.05
N THR A 279 -8.15 -23.68 0.93
CA THR A 279 -8.82 -24.77 1.65
C THR A 279 -9.56 -25.66 0.64
N ASP A 280 -10.26 -26.69 1.12
CA ASP A 280 -11.16 -27.51 0.31
C ASP A 280 -12.50 -26.82 0.01
N GLU A 281 -12.79 -25.71 0.70
CA GLU A 281 -14.03 -24.95 0.59
C GLU A 281 -13.85 -23.63 -0.14
N TYR A 282 -12.72 -22.95 0.01
CA TYR A 282 -12.52 -21.64 -0.60
C TYR A 282 -11.04 -21.34 -0.81
N ILE A 283 -10.81 -20.39 -1.71
CA ILE A 283 -9.51 -19.77 -1.93
C ILE A 283 -9.69 -18.26 -1.78
N ALA A 284 -8.81 -17.61 -1.03
CA ALA A 284 -8.87 -16.17 -0.86
C ALA A 284 -7.49 -15.52 -0.99
N PHE A 285 -7.46 -14.31 -1.54
CA PHE A 285 -6.26 -13.48 -1.67
C PHE A 285 -6.50 -12.11 -1.05
N ALA A 286 -5.45 -11.52 -0.49
CA ALA A 286 -5.45 -10.14 0.01
C ALA A 286 -4.07 -9.51 -0.13
N SER A 287 -4.00 -8.17 -0.12
CA SER A 287 -2.73 -7.44 -0.03
C SER A 287 -2.07 -7.60 1.34
N GLU A 288 -2.84 -7.85 2.40
CA GLU A 288 -2.32 -8.06 3.76
C GLU A 288 -2.68 -9.43 4.34
N ARG A 289 -1.66 -10.13 4.83
CA ARG A 289 -1.80 -11.38 5.57
C ARG A 289 -2.69 -11.26 6.81
N ALA A 290 -2.52 -10.19 7.59
CA ALA A 290 -3.35 -9.93 8.78
C ALA A 290 -4.86 -9.81 8.46
N ALA A 291 -5.22 -9.36 7.25
CA ALA A 291 -6.61 -9.30 6.83
C ALA A 291 -7.19 -10.70 6.61
N LEU A 292 -6.46 -11.59 5.93
CA LEU A 292 -6.87 -13.00 5.75
C LEU A 292 -7.05 -13.70 7.09
N ARG A 293 -6.04 -13.61 7.97
CA ARG A 293 -6.07 -14.24 9.29
C ARG A 293 -7.24 -13.76 10.14
N SER A 294 -7.50 -12.45 10.16
CA SER A 294 -8.60 -11.91 10.96
C SER A 294 -9.99 -12.23 10.40
N VAL A 295 -10.15 -12.39 9.08
CA VAL A 295 -11.47 -12.59 8.45
C VAL A 295 -11.86 -14.06 8.40
N PHE A 296 -10.88 -14.92 8.20
CA PHE A 296 -11.06 -16.37 8.09
C PHE A 296 -10.64 -17.13 9.35
N GLU A 297 -10.24 -16.42 10.40
CA GLU A 297 -9.85 -17.01 11.70
C GLU A 297 -8.71 -18.03 11.54
N LEU A 298 -7.68 -17.62 10.80
CA LEU A 298 -6.56 -18.48 10.40
C LEU A 298 -5.35 -18.34 11.32
N GLU A 299 -4.64 -19.45 11.47
CA GLU A 299 -3.32 -19.48 12.07
C GLU A 299 -2.26 -18.94 11.11
N GLU A 300 -1.05 -18.73 11.61
CA GLU A 300 0.05 -18.16 10.79
C GLU A 300 0.43 -19.07 9.61
N THR A 301 0.42 -20.39 9.83
CA THR A 301 0.81 -21.40 8.86
C THR A 301 -0.18 -21.58 7.70
N ASP A 302 -1.41 -21.11 7.86
CA ASP A 302 -2.48 -21.27 6.87
C ASP A 302 -2.40 -20.22 5.76
N THR A 303 -1.61 -19.17 5.97
CA THR A 303 -1.45 -18.08 5.01
C THR A 303 -0.09 -18.12 4.35
N HIS A 304 -0.09 -17.96 3.04
CA HIS A 304 1.11 -18.04 2.21
C HIS A 304 1.29 -16.75 1.41
N GLU A 305 2.53 -16.37 1.18
CA GLU A 305 2.85 -15.26 0.29
C GLU A 305 2.93 -15.77 -1.16
N LEU A 306 2.33 -15.04 -2.11
CA LEU A 306 2.43 -15.39 -3.52
C LEU A 306 3.89 -15.14 -3.99
N PRO A 307 4.58 -16.16 -4.55
CA PRO A 307 5.97 -15.99 -4.95
C PRO A 307 6.17 -14.94 -6.05
N ALA A 308 7.38 -14.35 -6.11
CA ALA A 308 7.77 -13.42 -7.17
C ALA A 308 7.67 -14.07 -8.55
N ALA A 309 7.24 -13.33 -9.58
CA ALA A 309 7.08 -13.82 -10.95
C ALA A 309 6.11 -15.01 -11.12
N HIS A 310 5.21 -15.23 -10.16
CA HIS A 310 4.21 -16.30 -10.24
C HIS A 310 2.79 -15.75 -10.43
N VAL A 311 1.98 -16.55 -11.12
CA VAL A 311 0.53 -16.40 -11.24
C VAL A 311 -0.15 -17.61 -10.61
N ALA A 312 -1.02 -17.33 -9.66
CA ALA A 312 -1.98 -18.27 -9.14
C ALA A 312 -3.20 -18.29 -10.07
N VAL A 313 -3.54 -19.46 -10.60
CA VAL A 313 -4.69 -19.68 -11.48
C VAL A 313 -5.70 -20.55 -10.75
N ILE A 314 -6.96 -20.11 -10.75
CA ILE A 314 -8.09 -20.87 -10.24
C ILE A 314 -9.05 -21.14 -11.39
N LYS A 315 -9.18 -22.40 -11.80
CA LYS A 315 -10.12 -22.79 -12.85
C LYS A 315 -11.56 -22.79 -12.32
N SER A 316 -12.53 -22.65 -13.22
CA SER A 316 -13.96 -22.66 -12.87
C SER A 316 -14.40 -23.96 -12.16
N ASP A 317 -13.74 -25.08 -12.44
CA ASP A 317 -13.92 -26.38 -11.78
C ASP A 317 -13.27 -26.48 -10.38
N GLY A 318 -12.55 -25.45 -9.94
CA GLY A 318 -11.90 -25.37 -8.63
C GLY A 318 -10.45 -25.85 -8.60
N ARG A 319 -9.88 -26.32 -9.72
CA ARG A 319 -8.43 -26.62 -9.78
C ARG A 319 -7.63 -25.35 -9.53
N PHE A 320 -6.63 -25.47 -8.66
CA PHE A 320 -5.73 -24.39 -8.28
C PHE A 320 -4.28 -24.75 -8.62
N SER A 321 -3.56 -23.81 -9.23
CA SER A 321 -2.14 -23.97 -9.54
C SER A 321 -1.42 -22.64 -9.38
N ILE A 322 -0.15 -22.68 -8.98
CA ILE A 322 0.73 -21.53 -8.96
C ILE A 322 1.88 -21.83 -9.92
N ASN A 323 1.97 -21.05 -10.99
CA ASN A 323 2.93 -21.26 -12.06
C ASN A 323 3.78 -20.01 -12.26
N SER A 324 5.03 -20.18 -12.66
CA SER A 324 5.87 -19.05 -13.07
C SER A 324 5.37 -18.48 -14.39
N PHE A 325 5.33 -17.14 -14.51
CA PHE A 325 5.05 -16.44 -15.77
C PHE A 325 6.28 -15.71 -16.33
N ALA A 326 7.33 -15.56 -15.53
CA ALA A 326 8.59 -14.91 -15.89
C ALA A 326 9.73 -15.44 -15.03
N GLU A 327 10.98 -15.22 -15.43
CA GLU A 327 12.12 -15.53 -14.57
C GLU A 327 12.10 -14.65 -13.31
N PRO A 328 12.14 -15.23 -12.10
CA PRO A 328 12.21 -14.46 -10.87
C PRO A 328 13.46 -13.57 -10.84
N ARG A 329 13.30 -12.32 -10.43
CA ARG A 329 14.42 -11.39 -10.20
C ARG A 329 14.78 -11.38 -8.72
N LEU A 330 15.86 -10.68 -8.37
CA LEU A 330 16.21 -10.45 -6.97
C LEU A 330 15.01 -9.79 -6.27
N PRO A 331 14.42 -10.42 -5.23
CA PRO A 331 13.30 -9.83 -4.52
C PRO A 331 13.71 -8.54 -3.82
N THR A 332 12.96 -7.47 -4.05
CA THR A 332 13.16 -6.14 -3.47
C THR A 332 11.84 -5.59 -2.94
N PRO A 333 11.25 -6.23 -1.90
CA PRO A 333 9.94 -5.85 -1.38
C PRO A 333 9.96 -4.43 -0.83
N CYS A 334 8.88 -3.67 -1.04
CA CYS A 334 8.81 -2.28 -0.59
C CYS A 334 9.05 -2.14 0.92
N SER A 335 10.09 -1.41 1.36
CA SER A 335 10.34 -1.21 2.79
C SER A 335 9.28 -0.35 3.47
N PHE A 336 8.60 0.56 2.75
CA PHE A 336 7.52 1.38 3.30
C PHE A 336 6.31 0.56 3.74
N GLU A 337 6.12 -0.65 3.21
CA GLU A 337 5.11 -1.58 3.73
C GLU A 337 5.37 -1.93 5.19
N ARG A 338 6.64 -2.14 5.54
CA ARG A 338 7.06 -2.52 6.90
C ARG A 338 7.18 -1.29 7.81
N ILE A 339 7.64 -0.15 7.27
CA ILE A 339 7.76 1.11 8.02
C ILE A 339 6.37 1.68 8.37
N TYR A 340 5.44 1.75 7.40
CA TYR A 340 4.24 2.58 7.52
C TYR A 340 2.93 1.93 7.05
N PHE A 341 2.87 1.42 5.81
CA PHE A 341 1.58 1.16 5.14
C PHE A 341 0.82 -0.07 5.65
N SER A 342 1.53 -1.19 5.83
CA SER A 342 0.90 -2.40 6.34
C SER A 342 0.51 -2.24 7.80
N ARG A 343 -0.47 -3.01 8.25
CA ARG A 343 -0.88 -2.97 9.66
C ARG A 343 0.22 -3.51 10.56
N GLY A 344 0.46 -2.81 11.67
CA GLY A 344 1.42 -3.21 12.68
C GLY A 344 0.99 -4.41 13.54
N ASN A 345 -0.17 -5.02 13.27
CA ASN A 345 -0.64 -6.21 13.98
C ASN A 345 -0.27 -7.53 13.28
N ASP A 346 0.45 -7.47 12.16
CA ASP A 346 1.17 -8.62 11.62
C ASP A 346 2.49 -8.79 12.40
N ALA A 347 2.77 -10.01 12.87
CA ALA A 347 3.87 -10.27 13.78
C ALA A 347 5.24 -9.87 13.21
N SER A 348 5.50 -10.16 11.92
CA SER A 348 6.78 -9.79 11.33
C SER A 348 6.92 -8.27 11.25
N ILE A 349 5.87 -7.56 10.80
CA ILE A 349 5.87 -6.08 10.71
C ILE A 349 6.01 -5.45 12.10
N TYR A 350 5.39 -6.02 13.11
CA TYR A 350 5.52 -5.56 14.49
C TYR A 350 6.98 -5.64 14.97
N HIS A 351 7.63 -6.78 14.74
CA HIS A 351 9.04 -6.97 15.11
C HIS A 351 9.98 -6.05 14.34
N ASP A 352 9.74 -5.87 13.04
CA ASP A 352 10.49 -4.95 12.19
C ASP A 352 10.46 -3.52 12.71
N ARG A 353 9.26 -3.01 13.03
CA ARG A 353 9.09 -1.65 13.56
C ARG A 353 9.82 -1.48 14.88
N LYS A 354 9.78 -2.49 15.74
CA LYS A 354 10.58 -2.47 16.98
C LYS A 354 12.08 -2.43 16.69
N ALA A 355 12.56 -3.24 15.76
CA ALA A 355 13.98 -3.24 15.37
C ALA A 355 14.42 -1.88 14.78
N LEU A 356 13.57 -1.24 13.96
CA LEU A 356 13.80 0.10 13.43
C LEU A 356 13.95 1.15 14.55
N GLY A 357 13.09 1.08 15.56
CA GLY A 357 13.18 1.96 16.73
C GLY A 357 14.44 1.72 17.57
N GLU A 358 14.77 0.45 17.81
CA GLU A 358 15.97 0.08 18.58
C GLU A 358 17.27 0.55 17.92
N ALA A 359 17.35 0.47 16.58
CA ALA A 359 18.55 0.87 15.84
C ALA A 359 18.87 2.39 15.92
N LEU A 360 17.91 3.22 16.33
CA LEU A 360 18.08 4.67 16.49
C LEU A 360 18.70 5.08 17.84
N VAL A 361 18.86 4.13 18.78
CA VAL A 361 19.38 4.42 20.13
C VAL A 361 20.72 5.16 20.13
N PRO A 362 21.75 4.76 19.34
CA PRO A 362 23.03 5.46 19.36
C PRO A 362 22.92 6.93 18.95
N GLN A 363 22.21 7.22 17.85
CA GLN A 363 22.00 8.57 17.34
C GLN A 363 21.20 9.43 18.35
N LEU A 364 20.21 8.83 19.02
CA LEU A 364 19.46 9.52 20.07
C LEU A 364 20.33 9.91 21.25
N LEU A 365 21.14 8.98 21.78
CA LEU A 365 22.00 9.22 22.95
C LEU A 365 23.00 10.34 22.68
N GLU A 366 23.60 10.35 21.49
CA GLU A 366 24.45 11.46 21.04
C GLU A 366 23.67 12.78 20.98
N ALA A 367 22.46 12.76 20.45
CA ALA A 367 21.66 13.96 20.26
C ALA A 367 21.23 14.64 21.56
N VAL A 368 21.04 13.87 22.64
CA VAL A 368 20.71 14.38 23.99
C VAL A 368 21.93 14.45 24.91
N GLY A 369 23.14 14.16 24.40
CA GLY A 369 24.36 14.20 25.20
C GLY A 369 24.38 13.20 26.37
N ASN A 370 23.72 12.06 26.22
CA ASN A 370 23.47 11.05 27.26
C ASN A 370 22.66 11.54 28.49
N ASP A 371 22.05 12.72 28.44
CA ASP A 371 21.19 13.28 29.51
C ASP A 371 19.76 12.71 29.43
N LEU A 372 19.63 11.42 29.71
CA LEU A 372 18.32 10.76 29.71
C LEU A 372 17.46 11.20 30.90
N ALA A 373 18.05 11.61 32.03
CA ALA A 373 17.32 12.11 33.19
C ALA A 373 16.44 13.33 32.84
N ASN A 374 16.96 14.25 32.02
CA ASN A 374 16.22 15.40 31.51
C ASN A 374 15.65 15.14 30.11
N THR A 375 15.37 13.89 29.74
CA THR A 375 14.75 13.58 28.45
C THR A 375 13.31 13.10 28.62
N VAL A 376 12.39 13.67 27.83
CA VAL A 376 11.01 13.21 27.69
C VAL A 376 10.85 12.57 26.31
N LEU A 377 10.55 11.27 26.29
CA LEU A 377 10.34 10.47 25.07
C LEU A 377 8.84 10.31 24.79
N SER A 378 8.41 10.72 23.60
CA SER A 378 7.06 10.59 23.07
C SER A 378 7.09 10.14 21.60
N PHE A 379 5.92 9.90 21.01
CA PHE A 379 5.76 9.58 19.59
C PHE A 379 4.60 10.36 18.96
N VAL A 380 4.57 10.42 17.63
CA VAL A 380 3.46 10.95 16.83
C VAL A 380 2.44 9.82 16.58
N PRO A 381 1.20 9.91 17.09
CA PRO A 381 0.24 8.82 16.93
C PRO A 381 -0.26 8.65 15.47
N ASN A 382 -0.51 7.42 14.98
CA ASN A 382 -0.48 6.13 15.71
C ASN A 382 0.65 5.20 15.25
N THR A 383 1.13 5.30 14.01
CA THR A 383 2.02 4.29 13.41
C THR A 383 3.40 4.21 14.08
N ALA A 384 3.93 5.35 14.55
CA ALA A 384 5.24 5.42 15.22
C ALA A 384 5.27 4.74 16.60
N GLU A 385 4.12 4.38 17.18
CA GLU A 385 4.01 3.78 18.51
C GLU A 385 4.79 2.47 18.64
N THR A 386 4.76 1.59 17.63
CA THR A 386 5.48 0.32 17.68
C THR A 386 7.00 0.53 17.68
N ALA A 387 7.48 1.47 16.86
CA ALA A 387 8.90 1.80 16.82
C ALA A 387 9.35 2.52 18.09
N TYR A 388 8.49 3.36 18.67
CA TYR A 388 8.73 3.94 20.00
C TYR A 388 8.97 2.88 21.07
N TYR A 389 8.17 1.80 21.11
CA TYR A 389 8.42 0.69 22.03
C TYR A 389 9.76 -0.01 21.75
N GLY A 390 10.14 -0.15 20.48
CA GLY A 390 11.45 -0.63 20.08
C GLY A 390 12.60 0.22 20.60
N LEU A 391 12.49 1.54 20.45
CA LEU A 391 13.46 2.51 20.95
C LEU A 391 13.60 2.44 22.48
N MET A 392 12.50 2.36 23.21
CA MET A 392 12.48 2.19 24.66
C MET A 392 13.13 0.87 25.10
N ASP A 393 12.89 -0.23 24.38
CA ASP A 393 13.54 -1.51 24.65
C ASP A 393 15.04 -1.46 24.39
N GLY A 394 15.47 -0.78 23.32
CA GLY A 394 16.88 -0.53 23.02
C GLY A 394 17.58 0.27 24.12
N LEU A 395 16.97 1.38 24.58
CA LEU A 395 17.46 2.15 25.72
C LEU A 395 17.56 1.28 26.99
N ARG A 396 16.61 0.37 27.22
CA ARG A 396 16.64 -0.53 28.37
C ARG A 396 17.81 -1.50 28.29
N LYS A 397 18.10 -2.04 27.11
CA LYS A 397 19.27 -2.93 26.88
C LYS A 397 20.58 -2.18 27.12
N GLN A 398 20.69 -0.96 26.60
CA GLN A 398 21.86 -0.11 26.81
C GLN A 398 22.06 0.20 28.31
N ARG A 399 21.00 0.65 29.00
CA ARG A 399 21.05 0.95 30.43
C ARG A 399 21.44 -0.28 31.24
N ARG A 400 20.88 -1.45 30.92
CA ARG A 400 21.26 -2.71 31.57
C ARG A 400 22.75 -3.02 31.41
N ALA A 401 23.32 -2.76 30.23
CA ALA A 401 24.74 -2.99 29.97
C ALA A 401 25.63 -2.04 30.79
N GLU A 402 25.29 -0.74 30.84
CA GLU A 402 25.97 0.26 31.67
C GLU A 402 25.94 -0.11 33.15
N VAL A 403 24.76 -0.44 33.68
CA VAL A 403 24.57 -0.86 35.08
C VAL A 403 25.43 -2.09 35.39
N LYS A 404 25.39 -3.09 34.51
CA LYS A 404 26.20 -4.30 34.67
C LYS A 404 27.70 -3.99 34.70
N ALA A 405 28.18 -3.13 33.81
CA ALA A 405 29.59 -2.76 33.74
C ALA A 405 30.04 -2.03 35.02
N ALA A 406 29.27 -1.05 35.48
CA ALA A 406 29.57 -0.31 36.71
C ALA A 406 29.54 -1.21 37.95
N LEU A 407 28.59 -2.14 38.06
CA LEU A 407 28.56 -3.10 39.16
C LEU A 407 29.78 -4.02 39.18
N LEU A 408 30.18 -4.54 38.01
CA LEU A 408 31.39 -5.37 37.91
C LEU A 408 32.65 -4.59 38.28
N GLU A 409 32.73 -3.32 37.91
CA GLU A 409 33.83 -2.43 38.29
C GLU A 409 33.88 -2.16 39.79
N MET A 410 32.74 -1.87 40.43
CA MET A 410 32.65 -1.71 41.89
C MET A 410 33.10 -2.98 42.63
N ILE A 411 32.68 -4.15 42.14
CA ILE A 411 33.07 -5.44 42.71
C ILE A 411 34.58 -5.66 42.55
N GLN A 412 35.15 -5.37 41.38
CA GLN A 412 36.59 -5.53 41.12
C GLN A 412 37.44 -4.61 42.00
N ARG A 413 36.97 -3.40 42.30
CA ARG A 413 37.65 -2.45 43.19
C ARG A 413 37.45 -2.75 44.68
N GLY A 414 36.57 -3.68 45.04
CA GLY A 414 36.19 -3.94 46.44
C GLY A 414 35.33 -2.84 47.06
N GLU A 415 34.70 -2.00 46.23
CA GLU A 415 33.91 -0.82 46.61
C GLU A 415 32.40 -1.06 46.43
N PHE A 416 31.95 -2.32 46.52
CA PHE A 416 30.53 -2.63 46.40
C PHE A 416 29.73 -1.96 47.52
N ASP A 417 28.74 -1.16 47.13
CA ASP A 417 27.89 -0.39 48.02
C ASP A 417 26.43 -0.61 47.62
N GLU A 418 25.71 -1.39 48.43
CA GLU A 418 24.30 -1.73 48.19
C GLU A 418 23.41 -0.50 48.13
N SER A 419 23.73 0.56 48.87
CA SER A 419 22.93 1.79 48.92
C SER A 419 22.90 2.53 47.57
N LYS A 420 23.87 2.26 46.69
CA LYS A 420 23.97 2.87 45.36
C LYS A 420 23.23 2.08 44.28
N ILE A 421 22.75 0.86 44.56
CA ILE A 421 22.16 -0.01 43.53
C ILE A 421 20.91 0.63 42.91
N ASP A 422 20.00 1.13 43.74
CA ASP A 422 18.76 1.75 43.26
C ASP A 422 19.07 3.00 42.44
N ASP A 423 20.02 3.82 42.87
CA ASP A 423 20.48 4.97 42.10
C ASP A 423 21.06 4.54 40.75
N LEU A 424 21.92 3.52 40.75
CA LEU A 424 22.57 3.03 39.55
C LEU A 424 21.55 2.45 38.56
N ILE A 425 20.47 1.83 39.03
CA ILE A 425 19.40 1.27 38.19
C ILE A 425 18.42 2.35 37.71
N LEU A 426 17.97 3.24 38.60
CA LEU A 426 16.83 4.13 38.38
C LEU A 426 17.23 5.51 37.83
N GLN A 427 18.45 5.98 38.08
CA GLN A 427 18.90 7.28 37.55
C GLN A 427 19.15 7.22 36.05
N ASN A 428 19.24 8.40 35.42
CA ASN A 428 19.50 8.58 34.00
C ASN A 428 18.59 7.74 33.09
N TRP A 429 17.28 7.79 33.35
CA TRP A 429 16.26 7.13 32.56
C TRP A 429 15.24 8.15 32.05
N PRO A 430 14.82 8.10 30.77
CA PRO A 430 13.91 9.09 30.23
C PRO A 430 12.48 8.89 30.73
N ARG A 431 11.76 10.01 30.82
CA ARG A 431 10.31 9.98 31.05
C ARG A 431 9.58 9.59 29.78
N SER A 432 8.82 8.51 29.84
CA SER A 432 8.01 7.99 28.74
C SER A 432 6.61 8.58 28.84
N GLU A 433 6.27 9.52 27.96
CA GLU A 433 5.04 10.31 28.07
C GLU A 433 4.33 10.40 26.74
N LYS A 434 2.98 10.43 26.78
CA LYS A 434 2.18 10.72 25.60
C LYS A 434 2.02 12.23 25.46
N ILE A 435 2.98 12.88 24.79
CA ILE A 435 2.95 14.35 24.64
C ILE A 435 2.04 14.77 23.49
N ALA A 436 2.14 14.13 22.32
CA ALA A 436 1.29 14.46 21.18
C ALA A 436 0.00 13.62 21.20
N HIS A 437 -1.15 14.28 21.24
CA HIS A 437 -2.47 13.66 21.09
C HIS A 437 -3.04 13.98 19.72
N LYS A 438 -3.75 13.03 19.14
CA LYS A 438 -4.43 13.20 17.86
C LYS A 438 -5.94 13.19 18.10
N ASP A 439 -6.58 14.33 17.87
CA ASP A 439 -8.03 14.40 17.91
C ASP A 439 -8.60 13.84 16.60
N ILE A 440 -9.50 12.87 16.73
CA ILE A 440 -10.19 12.26 15.60
C ILE A 440 -11.11 13.33 15.00
N LYS A 441 -10.81 13.79 13.79
CA LYS A 441 -11.65 14.75 13.06
C LYS A 441 -13.10 14.26 12.99
N SER A 442 -14.02 15.00 13.60
CA SER A 442 -15.34 15.23 12.99
C SER A 442 -15.13 16.01 11.70
N ARG A 443 -15.66 15.51 10.57
CA ARG A 443 -15.58 16.23 9.28
C ARG A 443 -16.28 17.59 9.45
N THR A 444 -15.55 18.69 9.33
CA THR A 444 -16.11 20.03 9.43
C THR A 444 -17.00 20.32 8.22
N PHE A 445 -18.23 20.77 8.48
CA PHE A 445 -19.15 21.30 7.47
C PHE A 445 -18.68 22.71 7.08
N ILE A 446 -18.06 22.83 5.89
CA ILE A 446 -17.80 24.07 5.14
C ILE A 446 -16.78 25.05 5.78
N SER A 447 -15.68 25.34 5.06
CA SER A 447 -14.88 26.56 5.30
C SER A 447 -14.21 27.03 4.01
N GLN A 448 -14.23 28.35 3.75
CA GLN A 448 -13.48 29.01 2.67
C GLN A 448 -11.96 28.79 2.83
N GLU A 449 -11.23 28.79 1.70
CA GLU A 449 -9.80 28.41 1.61
C GLU A 449 -8.86 29.21 2.53
N SER A 450 -9.23 30.44 2.92
CA SER A 450 -8.41 31.32 3.76
C SER A 450 -8.37 30.96 5.26
N GLY A 451 -9.22 30.03 5.74
CA GLY A 451 -9.27 29.59 7.15
C GLY A 451 -8.61 28.24 7.45
N ARG A 452 -8.03 27.57 6.44
CA ARG A 452 -7.60 26.16 6.55
C ARG A 452 -6.43 25.96 7.52
N ASP A 453 -5.48 26.89 7.58
CA ASP A 453 -4.29 26.77 8.43
C ASP A 453 -4.60 26.81 9.93
N GLN A 454 -5.67 27.51 10.34
CA GLN A 454 -6.15 27.47 11.73
C GLN A 454 -6.84 26.14 12.07
N LEU A 455 -7.55 25.52 11.11
CA LEU A 455 -8.24 24.23 11.27
C LEU A 455 -7.31 23.01 11.20
N VAL A 456 -6.12 23.12 10.61
CA VAL A 456 -5.08 22.07 10.67
C VAL A 456 -4.43 22.00 12.05
N SER A 457 -4.32 23.16 12.73
CA SER A 457 -3.75 23.25 14.07
C SER A 457 -4.61 22.62 15.18
N SER A 458 -5.87 22.26 14.89
CA SER A 458 -6.80 21.61 15.84
C SER A 458 -6.86 20.09 15.70
N VAL A 459 -5.97 19.47 14.90
CA VAL A 459 -5.88 18.00 14.77
C VAL A 459 -5.02 17.38 15.86
N TYR A 460 -4.09 18.16 16.40
CA TYR A 460 -3.15 17.72 17.41
C TYR A 460 -3.25 18.61 18.64
N ASP A 461 -3.25 17.97 19.80
CA ASP A 461 -3.15 18.61 21.09
C ASP A 461 -1.92 18.09 21.84
N ILE A 462 -1.54 18.76 22.92
CA ILE A 462 -0.38 18.39 23.73
C ILE A 462 -0.73 18.12 25.18
N THR A 463 0.01 17.23 25.82
CA THR A 463 -0.04 17.12 27.29
C THR A 463 0.70 18.30 27.91
N TYR A 464 -0.03 19.18 28.59
CA TYR A 464 0.50 20.36 29.25
C TYR A 464 1.12 20.02 30.63
N GLY A 465 2.18 20.74 31.01
CA GLY A 465 2.78 20.68 32.34
C GLY A 465 3.74 19.51 32.62
N VAL A 466 3.95 18.61 31.64
CA VAL A 466 4.84 17.44 31.79
C VAL A 466 6.28 17.74 31.38
N VAL A 467 6.47 18.48 30.29
CA VAL A 467 7.78 18.88 29.77
C VAL A 467 8.24 20.16 30.45
N LYS A 468 9.48 20.17 30.93
CA LYS A 468 10.12 21.28 31.65
C LYS A 468 11.12 22.03 30.73
N PRO A 469 11.50 23.28 31.08
CA PRO A 469 12.41 24.07 30.25
C PRO A 469 13.84 23.54 30.11
N ASP A 470 14.28 22.69 31.02
CA ASP A 470 15.56 21.99 31.00
C ASP A 470 15.53 20.70 30.16
N ASP A 471 14.34 20.25 29.74
CA ASP A 471 14.16 18.95 29.09
C ASP A 471 14.56 18.93 27.62
N HIS A 472 15.08 17.79 27.19
CA HIS A 472 15.12 17.33 25.81
C HIS A 472 13.79 16.64 25.48
N LEU A 473 12.97 17.24 24.61
CA LEU A 473 11.73 16.63 24.13
C LEU A 473 12.00 15.82 22.86
N VAL A 474 11.97 14.50 22.97
CA VAL A 474 12.20 13.56 21.87
C VAL A 474 10.86 13.08 21.33
N ILE A 475 10.64 13.22 20.02
CA ILE A 475 9.41 12.78 19.35
C ILE A 475 9.74 11.82 18.22
N VAL A 476 9.25 10.58 18.31
CA VAL A 476 9.40 9.56 17.26
C VAL A 476 8.29 9.73 16.23
N ASP A 477 8.64 9.80 14.95
CA ASP A 477 7.71 9.78 13.81
C ASP A 477 8.12 8.68 12.83
N ASP A 478 7.17 8.21 12.03
CA ASP A 478 7.44 7.13 11.07
C ASP A 478 8.42 7.56 9.97
N SER A 479 8.18 8.73 9.40
CA SER A 479 8.87 9.24 8.22
C SER A 479 8.72 10.77 8.12
N ILE A 480 9.51 11.44 7.28
CA ILE A 480 9.36 12.87 7.00
C ILE A 480 9.50 13.09 5.49
N VAL A 481 8.39 13.45 4.82
CA VAL A 481 8.37 13.59 3.35
C VAL A 481 8.50 15.04 2.91
N ARG A 482 7.47 15.88 3.08
CA ARG A 482 7.48 17.29 2.65
C ARG A 482 7.85 18.25 3.78
N GLY A 483 7.85 17.77 5.02
CA GLY A 483 8.15 18.54 6.23
C GLY A 483 7.06 19.56 6.60
N THR A 484 5.98 19.68 5.83
CA THR A 484 4.95 20.71 6.09
C THR A 484 4.16 20.40 7.35
N THR A 485 3.74 19.15 7.55
CA THR A 485 3.01 18.79 8.77
C THR A 485 3.91 18.83 10.00
N LEU A 486 5.18 18.44 9.86
CA LEU A 486 6.18 18.57 10.93
C LEU A 486 6.34 20.05 11.35
N LYS A 487 6.56 20.95 10.39
CA LYS A 487 6.73 22.39 10.60
C LYS A 487 5.47 23.06 11.17
N GLN A 488 4.32 22.84 10.53
CA GLN A 488 3.10 23.62 10.78
C GLN A 488 2.26 23.07 11.93
N SER A 489 2.24 21.75 12.12
CA SER A 489 1.31 21.07 13.05
C SER A 489 2.01 20.53 14.28
N ILE A 490 3.18 19.91 14.13
CA ILE A 490 3.83 19.18 15.23
C ILE A 490 4.81 20.09 15.99
N LEU A 491 5.84 20.61 15.34
CA LEU A 491 6.84 21.44 16.02
C LEU A 491 6.24 22.71 16.61
N ARG A 492 5.25 23.30 15.94
CA ARG A 492 4.56 24.50 16.43
C ARG A 492 3.85 24.27 17.77
N ILE A 493 3.24 23.11 17.99
CA ILE A 493 2.56 22.80 19.25
C ILE A 493 3.56 22.32 20.31
N LEU A 494 4.53 21.47 19.94
CA LEU A 494 5.54 20.96 20.87
C LEU A 494 6.38 22.11 21.46
N ALA A 495 6.73 23.11 20.65
CA ALA A 495 7.47 24.30 21.10
C ALA A 495 6.74 25.11 22.19
N ARG A 496 5.41 24.96 22.34
CA ARG A 496 4.65 25.64 23.42
C ARG A 496 4.98 25.08 24.80
N THR A 497 5.53 23.87 24.88
CA THR A 497 6.04 23.30 26.13
C THR A 497 7.38 23.90 26.56
N ASN A 498 7.99 24.72 25.70
CA ASN A 498 9.24 25.45 25.94
C ASN A 498 10.43 24.60 26.44
N PRO A 499 10.74 23.44 25.81
CA PRO A 499 11.86 22.59 26.24
C PRO A 499 13.22 23.20 25.92
N ARG A 500 14.30 22.66 26.48
CA ARG A 500 15.69 23.02 26.13
C ARG A 500 15.98 22.70 24.67
N SER A 501 15.57 21.53 24.23
CA SER A 501 15.64 21.13 22.82
C SER A 501 14.46 20.25 22.41
N ILE A 502 14.20 20.20 21.10
CA ILE A 502 13.30 19.23 20.48
C ILE A 502 14.14 18.37 19.54
N VAL A 503 14.03 17.04 19.69
CA VAL A 503 14.69 16.06 18.83
C VAL A 503 13.60 15.25 18.13
N VAL A 504 13.48 15.41 16.81
CA VAL A 504 12.57 14.61 15.98
C VAL A 504 13.33 13.40 15.49
N VAL A 505 12.79 12.19 15.68
CA VAL A 505 13.43 10.94 15.28
C VAL A 505 12.55 10.24 14.26
N SER A 506 13.00 10.19 13.00
CA SER A 506 12.34 9.50 11.90
C SER A 506 12.81 8.05 11.83
N THR A 507 11.88 7.09 11.87
CA THR A 507 12.20 5.66 11.73
C THR A 507 12.53 5.25 10.29
N ALA A 508 12.21 6.10 9.32
CA ALA A 508 12.64 5.98 7.94
C ALA A 508 13.91 6.83 7.68
N PRO A 509 14.78 6.39 6.76
CA PRO A 509 15.79 7.25 6.17
C PRO A 509 15.22 8.45 5.41
N GLN A 510 16.11 9.33 4.98
CA GLN A 510 15.74 10.53 4.23
C GLN A 510 15.13 10.14 2.88
N ILE A 511 13.89 10.55 2.64
CA ILE A 511 13.20 10.34 1.36
C ILE A 511 13.78 11.34 0.34
N ARG A 512 14.60 10.82 -0.57
CA ARG A 512 15.40 11.57 -1.54
C ARG A 512 14.90 11.45 -2.97
N TYR A 513 14.26 10.34 -3.33
CA TYR A 513 13.89 10.02 -4.70
C TYR A 513 12.40 9.68 -4.82
N PRO A 514 11.79 9.90 -6.00
CA PRO A 514 10.38 9.63 -6.18
C PRO A 514 10.11 8.13 -6.19
N ASP A 515 8.91 7.75 -5.76
CA ASP A 515 8.39 6.39 -5.98
C ASP A 515 7.68 6.29 -7.34
N CYS A 516 7.89 5.16 -7.99
CA CYS A 516 7.28 4.82 -9.28
C CYS A 516 6.59 3.46 -9.28
N TYR A 517 6.31 2.90 -8.10
CA TYR A 517 5.70 1.58 -7.97
C TYR A 517 4.32 1.64 -7.32
N GLY A 518 3.83 2.82 -6.94
CA GLY A 518 2.43 3.10 -6.57
C GLY A 518 2.24 3.86 -5.25
N ILE A 519 3.30 4.52 -4.75
CA ILE A 519 3.24 5.50 -3.65
C ILE A 519 3.25 6.92 -4.25
N ASP A 520 2.46 7.88 -3.72
CA ASP A 520 2.42 9.28 -4.22
C ASP A 520 3.57 10.10 -3.66
N MET A 521 4.74 9.79 -4.19
CA MET A 521 5.97 10.52 -4.00
C MET A 521 6.54 10.81 -5.38
N SER A 522 5.86 11.64 -6.17
CA SER A 522 6.22 11.83 -7.60
C SER A 522 6.96 13.13 -7.92
N GLU A 523 6.91 14.13 -7.03
CA GLU A 523 7.47 15.46 -7.28
C GLU A 523 8.66 15.73 -6.35
N LEU A 524 9.88 15.59 -6.88
CA LEU A 524 11.14 15.82 -6.15
C LEU A 524 11.17 17.15 -5.40
N GLY A 525 10.71 18.23 -6.04
CA GLY A 525 10.67 19.57 -5.45
C GLY A 525 9.84 19.69 -4.16
N LYS A 526 9.00 18.70 -3.84
CA LYS A 526 8.20 18.66 -2.61
C LYS A 526 8.90 17.94 -1.46
N PHE A 527 10.00 17.21 -1.68
CA PHE A 527 10.68 16.49 -0.62
C PHE A 527 11.58 17.42 0.19
N ILE A 528 11.47 17.37 1.51
CA ILE A 528 12.24 18.26 2.38
C ILE A 528 13.75 17.97 2.30
N ALA A 529 14.14 16.71 2.13
CA ALA A 529 15.55 16.34 1.96
C ALA A 529 16.12 16.88 0.65
N PHE A 530 15.35 16.82 -0.44
CA PHE A 530 15.74 17.41 -1.71
C PHE A 530 15.84 18.94 -1.62
N GLN A 531 14.86 19.60 -0.99
CA GLN A 531 14.90 21.05 -0.75
C GLN A 531 16.13 21.47 0.07
N ALA A 532 16.48 20.69 1.10
CA ALA A 532 17.66 20.91 1.93
C ALA A 532 18.95 20.77 1.11
N ALA A 533 19.11 19.70 0.33
CA ALA A 533 20.28 19.52 -0.54
C ALA A 533 20.43 20.65 -1.56
N ILE A 534 19.33 21.07 -2.21
CA ILE A 534 19.33 22.21 -3.14
C ILE A 534 19.71 23.53 -2.43
N ALA A 535 19.23 23.74 -1.20
CA ALA A 535 19.58 24.93 -0.42
C ALA A 535 21.08 24.93 -0.07
N LEU A 536 21.61 23.79 0.38
CA LEU A 536 23.04 23.63 0.67
C LEU A 536 23.89 23.91 -0.57
N LEU A 537 23.60 23.31 -1.73
CA LEU A 537 24.33 23.57 -2.99
C LEU A 537 24.36 25.06 -3.34
N LYS A 538 23.26 25.79 -3.10
CA LYS A 538 23.19 27.23 -3.39
C LYS A 538 23.99 28.06 -2.40
N GLU A 539 24.06 27.65 -1.15
CA GLU A 539 24.75 28.35 -0.06
C GLU A 539 26.27 28.10 -0.09
N THR A 540 26.70 26.90 -0.48
CA THR A 540 28.12 26.52 -0.58
C THR A 540 28.76 26.85 -1.93
N GLY A 541 27.98 27.39 -2.87
CA GLY A 541 28.48 27.84 -4.18
C GLY A 541 28.51 26.77 -5.26
N HIS A 542 28.02 25.56 -5.01
CA HIS A 542 27.96 24.42 -5.94
C HIS A 542 26.72 24.43 -6.84
N ARG A 543 26.36 25.61 -7.39
CA ARG A 543 25.21 25.73 -8.30
C ARG A 543 25.42 25.02 -9.64
N ASP A 544 26.68 24.88 -10.04
CA ASP A 544 27.11 24.15 -11.22
C ASP A 544 26.70 22.67 -11.16
N VAL A 545 26.70 22.03 -9.98
CA VAL A 545 26.24 20.64 -9.82
C VAL A 545 24.79 20.49 -10.29
N ILE A 546 23.91 21.44 -9.93
CA ILE A 546 22.49 21.42 -10.33
C ILE A 546 22.34 21.41 -11.85
N GLU A 547 23.09 22.27 -12.55
CA GLU A 547 23.04 22.37 -14.00
C GLU A 547 23.66 21.15 -14.70
N HIS A 548 24.81 20.65 -14.21
CA HIS A 548 25.42 19.44 -14.75
C HIS A 548 24.51 18.22 -14.58
N THR A 549 23.88 18.05 -13.40
CA THR A 549 22.90 16.97 -13.19
C THR A 549 21.72 17.08 -14.15
N TYR A 550 21.24 18.29 -14.42
CA TYR A 550 20.14 18.52 -15.37
C TYR A 550 20.51 18.07 -16.78
N GLN A 551 21.69 18.46 -17.28
CA GLN A 551 22.17 18.03 -18.60
C GLN A 551 22.40 16.52 -18.64
N ASN A 552 22.97 15.93 -17.59
CA ASN A 552 23.18 14.48 -17.49
C ASN A 552 21.84 13.72 -17.51
N CYS A 553 20.80 14.23 -16.83
CA CYS A 553 19.46 13.61 -16.88
C CYS A 553 18.92 13.56 -18.32
N ILE A 554 19.13 14.61 -19.12
CA ILE A 554 18.71 14.65 -20.52
C ILE A 554 19.47 13.61 -21.34
N GLU A 555 20.78 13.47 -21.14
CA GLU A 555 21.58 12.45 -21.84
C GLU A 555 21.20 11.02 -21.42
N GLU A 556 20.92 10.78 -20.14
CA GLU A 556 20.41 9.48 -19.66
C GLU A 556 19.08 9.13 -20.34
N LEU A 557 18.12 10.06 -20.46
CA LEU A 557 16.82 9.79 -21.08
C LEU A 557 16.89 9.44 -22.58
N LYS A 558 18.02 9.66 -23.26
CA LYS A 558 18.24 9.21 -24.65
C LYS A 558 18.62 7.73 -24.74
N LYS A 559 19.07 7.12 -23.63
CA LYS A 559 19.48 5.72 -23.58
C LYS A 559 18.28 4.80 -23.34
N PRO A 560 18.36 3.52 -23.75
CA PRO A 560 17.39 2.51 -23.32
C PRO A 560 17.30 2.43 -21.79
N ALA A 561 16.10 2.19 -21.24
CA ALA A 561 15.87 2.23 -19.78
C ALA A 561 16.81 1.33 -18.97
N HIS A 562 17.21 0.18 -19.52
CA HIS A 562 18.13 -0.76 -18.86
C HIS A 562 19.60 -0.30 -18.85
N GLU A 563 19.97 0.69 -19.66
CA GLU A 563 21.31 1.30 -19.68
C GLU A 563 21.36 2.61 -18.87
N GLN A 564 20.20 3.14 -18.46
CA GLN A 564 20.10 4.39 -17.73
C GLN A 564 20.63 4.27 -16.29
N ARG A 565 21.12 5.39 -15.76
CA ARG A 565 21.54 5.52 -14.36
C ARG A 565 20.80 6.67 -13.68
N ASN A 566 20.74 6.62 -12.35
CA ASN A 566 20.22 7.70 -11.53
C ASN A 566 21.30 8.76 -11.28
N VAL A 567 21.41 9.75 -12.16
CA VAL A 567 22.37 10.85 -12.01
C VAL A 567 21.91 11.91 -11.01
N VAL A 568 20.67 11.82 -10.50
CA VAL A 568 20.16 12.71 -9.44
C VAL A 568 20.86 12.45 -8.10
N GLN A 569 21.60 11.34 -7.96
CA GLN A 569 22.50 11.10 -6.83
C GLN A 569 23.56 12.21 -6.67
N ASP A 570 23.97 12.86 -7.75
CA ASP A 570 24.95 13.95 -7.73
C ASP A 570 24.49 15.16 -6.90
N ILE A 571 23.18 15.35 -6.73
CA ILE A 571 22.61 16.44 -5.90
C ILE A 571 22.92 16.24 -4.40
N TYR A 572 23.06 14.98 -3.97
CA TYR A 572 23.26 14.63 -2.57
C TYR A 572 24.72 14.29 -2.27
N ALA A 573 25.49 13.84 -3.26
CA ALA A 573 26.87 13.39 -3.10
C ALA A 573 27.82 14.36 -2.36
N PRO A 574 27.69 15.70 -2.46
CA PRO A 574 28.57 16.63 -1.74
C PRO A 574 28.33 16.71 -0.22
N PHE A 575 27.28 16.07 0.31
CA PHE A 575 26.87 16.23 1.70
C PHE A 575 26.72 14.89 2.42
N THR A 576 27.01 14.91 3.71
CA THR A 576 26.65 13.84 4.65
C THR A 576 25.15 13.86 4.97
N ASP A 577 24.63 12.72 5.45
CA ASP A 577 23.25 12.62 5.89
C ASP A 577 22.98 13.59 7.05
N GLU A 578 23.95 13.81 7.93
CA GLU A 578 23.90 14.73 9.06
C GLU A 578 23.81 16.19 8.63
N GLU A 579 24.58 16.62 7.61
CA GLU A 579 24.50 17.98 7.06
C GLU A 579 23.14 18.27 6.44
N ILE A 580 22.58 17.32 5.68
CA ILE A 580 21.24 17.43 5.12
C ILE A 580 20.20 17.49 6.27
N SER A 581 20.35 16.65 7.29
CA SER A 581 19.45 16.63 8.45
C SER A 581 19.47 17.94 9.24
N ALA A 582 20.65 18.53 9.42
CA ALA A 582 20.81 19.85 10.05
C ALA A 582 20.11 20.95 9.22
N LYS A 583 20.25 20.91 7.89
CA LYS A 583 19.54 21.85 7.02
C LYS A 583 18.03 21.65 7.04
N ILE A 584 17.56 20.40 7.10
CA ILE A 584 16.13 20.11 7.27
C ILE A 584 15.62 20.72 8.57
N ALA A 585 16.35 20.57 9.70
CA ALA A 585 15.99 21.15 10.98
C ALA A 585 15.82 22.68 10.90
N GLU A 586 16.70 23.37 10.15
CA GLU A 586 16.56 24.81 9.88
C GLU A 586 15.27 25.12 9.09
N LEU A 587 15.01 24.40 8.00
CA LEU A 587 13.86 24.63 7.11
C LEU A 587 12.51 24.38 7.79
N VAL A 588 12.43 23.38 8.67
CA VAL A 588 11.20 23.01 9.40
C VAL A 588 11.03 23.75 10.72
N ARG A 589 12.00 24.58 11.14
CA ARG A 589 11.88 25.37 12.37
C ARG A 589 10.65 26.30 12.31
N PRO A 590 9.80 26.31 13.34
CA PRO A 590 8.65 27.22 13.38
C PRO A 590 9.10 28.68 13.42
N GLN A 591 8.69 29.49 12.43
CA GLN A 591 9.06 30.93 12.37
C GLN A 591 8.29 31.81 13.37
N SER A 592 7.15 31.33 13.88
CA SER A 592 6.23 32.11 14.73
C SER A 592 6.23 31.68 16.22
N SER A 593 7.21 30.88 16.66
CA SER A 593 7.32 30.48 18.07
C SER A 593 8.26 31.40 18.85
N ALA A 594 7.89 31.76 20.09
CA ALA A 594 8.78 32.44 21.04
C ALA A 594 9.89 31.50 21.61
N TRP A 595 9.78 30.20 21.34
CA TRP A 595 10.73 29.18 21.76
C TRP A 595 12.10 29.36 21.08
N LYS A 596 13.16 29.33 21.88
CA LYS A 596 14.56 29.55 21.45
C LYS A 596 15.45 28.32 21.54
N GLY A 597 14.90 27.18 21.95
CA GLY A 597 15.66 25.94 22.10
C GLY A 597 16.19 25.39 20.78
N ASP A 598 17.03 24.37 20.91
CA ASP A 598 17.66 23.70 19.79
C ASP A 598 16.69 22.72 19.13
N LEU A 599 16.72 22.63 17.80
CA LEU A 599 15.95 21.66 17.02
C LEU A 599 16.92 20.74 16.29
N ARG A 600 16.75 19.43 16.50
CA ARG A 600 17.47 18.38 15.76
C ARG A 600 16.47 17.46 15.08
N VAL A 601 16.81 17.01 13.88
CA VAL A 601 16.07 15.98 13.15
C VAL A 601 17.03 14.83 12.89
N ILE A 602 16.70 13.64 13.34
CA ILE A 602 17.46 12.41 13.17
C ILE A 602 16.68 11.53 12.20
N TYR A 603 17.39 11.00 11.20
CA TYR A 603 16.85 9.99 10.30
C TYR A 603 17.53 8.66 10.57
N GLN A 604 16.78 7.58 10.39
CA GLN A 604 17.34 6.24 10.32
C GLN A 604 18.33 6.14 9.16
N THR A 605 19.39 5.34 9.29
CA THR A 605 20.32 5.09 8.18
C THR A 605 19.78 3.98 7.27
N VAL A 606 20.19 3.99 5.99
CA VAL A 606 19.83 2.90 5.07
C VAL A 606 20.41 1.55 5.54
N GLU A 607 21.62 1.55 6.09
CA GLU A 607 22.24 0.35 6.66
C GLU A 607 21.44 -0.25 7.83
N ASN A 608 21.01 0.59 8.76
CA ASN A 608 20.18 0.15 9.88
C ASN A 608 18.79 -0.32 9.43
N LEU A 609 18.21 0.32 8.41
CA LEU A 609 16.96 -0.14 7.79
C LEU A 609 17.10 -1.59 7.28
N HIS A 610 18.16 -1.90 6.54
CA HIS A 610 18.40 -3.25 6.03
C HIS A 610 18.68 -4.25 7.16
N THR A 611 19.39 -3.83 8.20
CA THR A 611 19.64 -4.64 9.40
C THR A 611 18.35 -4.98 10.14
N ALA A 612 17.42 -4.01 10.25
CA ALA A 612 16.16 -4.17 10.96
C ALA A 612 15.11 -4.96 10.16
N LEU A 613 15.05 -4.81 8.84
CA LEU A 613 14.01 -5.41 8.00
C LEU A 613 14.46 -6.72 7.36
N ASN A 614 15.37 -6.59 6.39
CA ASN A 614 16.08 -7.65 5.67
C ASN A 614 17.06 -6.96 4.70
N SER A 615 18.14 -7.65 4.33
CA SER A 615 19.17 -7.12 3.43
C SER A 615 18.64 -6.74 2.05
N ASN A 616 17.52 -7.32 1.62
CA ASN A 616 16.95 -7.12 0.30
C ASN A 616 15.77 -6.12 0.31
N ALA A 617 15.50 -5.44 1.42
CA ALA A 617 14.36 -4.54 1.53
C ALA A 617 14.54 -3.38 0.55
N GLY A 618 13.54 -3.12 -0.29
CA GLY A 618 13.61 -2.08 -1.30
C GLY A 618 13.79 -0.70 -0.67
N ASP A 619 14.78 0.05 -1.15
CA ASP A 619 15.25 1.31 -0.56
C ASP A 619 15.36 2.44 -1.60
N TRP A 620 14.81 2.27 -2.80
CA TRP A 620 14.99 3.16 -3.96
C TRP A 620 14.63 4.63 -3.71
N TYR A 621 13.66 4.92 -2.85
CA TYR A 621 13.31 6.30 -2.44
C TYR A 621 14.32 6.92 -1.48
N PHE A 622 15.21 6.14 -0.87
CA PHE A 622 16.31 6.58 0.00
C PHE A 622 17.65 6.59 -0.74
N SER A 623 17.99 5.48 -1.41
CA SER A 623 19.29 5.28 -2.07
C SER A 623 19.32 5.68 -3.54
N GLY A 624 18.16 5.68 -4.21
CA GLY A 624 18.06 5.90 -5.65
C GLY A 624 18.32 4.66 -6.49
N ASN A 625 18.46 3.48 -5.86
CA ASN A 625 18.69 2.19 -6.51
C ASN A 625 17.35 1.52 -6.84
N PHE A 626 16.84 1.77 -8.04
CA PHE A 626 15.53 1.25 -8.44
C PHE A 626 15.59 -0.25 -8.76
N PRO A 627 14.59 -1.03 -8.32
CA PRO A 627 14.53 -2.48 -8.53
C PRO A 627 14.24 -2.88 -9.98
N THR A 628 13.67 -1.96 -10.77
CA THR A 628 13.37 -2.17 -12.19
C THR A 628 14.00 -1.08 -13.06
N PRO A 629 14.38 -1.39 -14.31
CA PRO A 629 14.88 -0.40 -15.28
C PRO A 629 14.00 0.83 -15.44
N GLY A 630 12.67 0.69 -15.37
CA GLY A 630 11.75 1.81 -15.54
C GLY A 630 11.80 2.87 -14.43
N GLY A 631 12.46 2.59 -13.29
CA GLY A 631 12.66 3.59 -12.24
C GLY A 631 13.63 4.72 -12.62
N TYR A 632 14.66 4.42 -13.42
CA TYR A 632 15.67 5.41 -13.83
C TYR A 632 15.10 6.52 -14.72
N PRO A 633 14.30 6.23 -15.76
CA PRO A 633 13.60 7.26 -16.51
C PRO A 633 12.71 8.15 -15.63
N VAL A 634 12.07 7.59 -14.60
CA VAL A 634 11.18 8.33 -13.71
C VAL A 634 11.94 9.34 -12.87
N VAL A 635 13.04 8.94 -12.22
CA VAL A 635 13.82 9.86 -11.37
C VAL A 635 14.50 10.96 -12.19
N ASN A 636 15.09 10.62 -13.34
CA ASN A 636 15.72 11.58 -14.24
C ASN A 636 14.69 12.57 -14.82
N GLY A 637 13.53 12.06 -15.25
CA GLY A 637 12.42 12.89 -15.72
C GLY A 637 11.82 13.79 -14.63
N ALA A 638 11.76 13.32 -13.38
CA ALA A 638 11.28 14.11 -12.26
C ALA A 638 12.21 15.29 -11.96
N PHE A 639 13.53 15.09 -12.10
CA PHE A 639 14.51 16.16 -11.90
C PHE A 639 14.44 17.20 -13.03
N ILE A 640 14.34 16.76 -14.29
CA ILE A 640 14.12 17.66 -15.44
C ILE A 640 12.87 18.52 -15.22
N ARG A 641 11.74 17.91 -14.85
CA ARG A 641 10.50 18.65 -14.55
C ARG A 641 10.67 19.67 -13.44
N TYR A 642 11.36 19.30 -12.36
CA TYR A 642 11.69 20.23 -11.28
C TYR A 642 12.51 21.43 -11.80
N HIS A 643 13.56 21.16 -12.58
CA HIS A 643 14.43 22.20 -13.13
C HIS A 643 13.68 23.14 -14.08
N GLU A 644 12.84 22.59 -14.95
CA GLU A 644 11.99 23.33 -15.89
C GLU A 644 10.75 23.96 -15.24
N LYS A 645 10.56 23.78 -13.93
CA LYS A 645 9.38 24.27 -13.16
C LYS A 645 8.05 23.76 -13.71
N ARG A 646 8.03 22.54 -14.25
CA ARG A 646 6.83 21.87 -14.73
C ARG A 646 6.19 21.03 -13.61
N PRO A 647 4.95 21.33 -13.19
CA PRO A 647 4.26 20.51 -12.19
C PRO A 647 3.84 19.15 -12.75
N GLY A 648 3.48 18.20 -11.87
CA GLY A 648 2.99 16.87 -12.24
C GLY A 648 4.08 15.78 -12.32
N ARG A 649 3.66 14.53 -12.57
CA ARG A 649 4.54 13.36 -12.49
C ARG A 649 5.38 13.15 -13.75
N ALA A 650 6.57 12.58 -13.58
CA ALA A 650 7.47 12.26 -14.69
C ALA A 650 6.91 11.17 -15.64
N TYR A 651 6.11 10.24 -15.12
CA TYR A 651 5.52 9.14 -15.87
C TYR A 651 4.03 9.36 -16.25
N ASP A 652 3.42 10.49 -15.84
CA ASP A 652 2.07 10.81 -16.29
C ASP A 652 2.12 11.12 -17.79
N THR A 653 1.33 10.38 -18.56
CA THR A 653 1.21 10.52 -20.01
C THR A 653 0.39 11.76 -20.37
N LEU A 654 0.96 12.95 -20.18
CA LEU A 654 0.41 14.19 -20.76
C LEU A 654 1.56 14.96 -21.42
N PHE A 655 1.65 14.75 -22.75
CA PHE A 655 2.42 15.44 -23.78
C PHE A 655 3.93 15.64 -23.57
#